data_AF-A0A3E4WHC9-F1
#
_entry.id   AF-A0A3E4WHC9-F1
#
_cell.length_a   1.000
_cell.length_b   1.000
_cell.length_c   1.000
_cell.angle_alpha   90.00
_cell.angle_beta   90.00
_cell.angle_gamma   90.00
#
_symmetry.space_group_name_H-M   'P 1'
#
loop_
_entity.id
_entity.type
_entity.pdbx_description
1 polymer ?
#
loop_
_entity_poly.entity_id
_entity_poly.type
_entity_poly.pdbx_seq_one_letter_code
_entity_poly.pdbx_strand_id
1 'polypeptide(L)'
;MDVSDMIENLSDIKITYTRTGLNGVTRKCGSTINFIFSARDKLIGVYESKGINSVVYFSISQIINNWDFVELFKCQLDFSSFSYDSYTASISCLDNDIESILNANKGTTYEFFVDELKNDKKLNYDGVIIRNEKVCILSGETVEGESYTRKEFDNRVPDWWWIPYIGTTDSGSEIHNKSFVFQDQSESMPSASGDNTGWGFPANPCNTSWFLECLRDNTITIDFSSIEFSGSNQFAYALFKIDTKGVVQPLTCGYSNMLSLDSNTRPNSIKWTGQLKKGEKLQYAVFNHNPLNETHADLSSLRVNTGECGASWDERGDNYKIDIVRPVTLLNAILKKIFPGKDITGSIIESVVGITNDRLKNSCLVAAESIREMATPRIYTSFSKFCEYMEAVYGYVYIIDGNDVRFVHRSELFSTDNKIVIGNVSEFNYSVASDRIYSSVQIGYEKQDYDFGNNGSDEFNFNNTYTTGCTIKDSKLTLISPYRADCYGFVELAEKRNQDSTTTDSDQQIFIVCAIEHESEYELDRSIDVQGTYTYSIFNAKLAPVYMIEANMAYLSSFAGKLTFASSEGNSDIVIDGRKVNSDIDMGSSMFGNGNFSFTMENTIIDSNLNSLCIELSNQGKTYKGSIKSLEFSLSNVEAVKYELIEIK
;
A
#
# COMPACT_ATOMS: atom_id res chain seq x y z
N MET A 1 -40.86 16.47 -31.89
CA MET A 1 -42.15 17.19 -31.77
C MET A 1 -41.85 18.42 -30.96
N ASP A 2 -42.26 19.59 -31.42
CA ASP A 2 -42.14 20.80 -30.60
C ASP A 2 -43.21 20.75 -29.50
N VAL A 3 -42.78 21.00 -28.27
CA VAL A 3 -43.60 20.90 -27.05
C VAL A 3 -43.49 22.18 -26.21
N SER A 4 -42.87 23.25 -26.73
CA SER A 4 -42.61 24.50 -26.01
C SER A 4 -43.87 25.08 -25.35
N ASP A 5 -45.01 25.09 -26.06
CA ASP A 5 -46.31 25.56 -25.56
C ASP A 5 -47.18 24.44 -24.94
N MET A 6 -46.61 23.25 -24.72
CA MET A 6 -47.31 22.05 -24.24
C MET A 6 -46.76 21.53 -22.91
N ILE A 7 -46.06 22.39 -22.17
CA ILE A 7 -45.55 22.12 -20.83
C ILE A 7 -46.20 23.11 -19.86
N GLU A 8 -47.06 22.60 -18.98
CA GLU A 8 -47.81 23.44 -18.03
C GLU A 8 -46.89 24.13 -17.02
N ASN A 9 -45.93 23.39 -16.48
CA ASN A 9 -45.04 23.84 -15.41
C ASN A 9 -43.67 24.30 -15.92
N LEU A 10 -43.63 24.92 -17.11
CA LEU A 10 -42.38 25.31 -17.77
C LEU A 10 -41.48 26.20 -16.89
N SER A 11 -42.08 27.05 -16.06
CA SER A 11 -41.35 27.93 -15.11
C SER A 11 -40.65 27.20 -13.98
N ASP A 12 -41.15 26.03 -13.63
CA ASP A 12 -40.67 25.25 -12.50
C ASP A 12 -39.55 24.30 -12.90
N ILE A 13 -39.32 24.12 -14.22
CA ILE A 13 -38.28 23.23 -14.73
C ILE A 13 -36.93 23.94 -14.65
N LYS A 14 -36.05 23.36 -13.84
CA LYS A 14 -34.66 23.82 -13.66
C LYS A 14 -33.69 22.81 -14.22
N ILE A 15 -32.71 23.32 -14.97
CA ILE A 15 -31.53 22.57 -15.38
C ILE A 15 -30.36 23.02 -14.50
N THR A 16 -29.72 22.04 -13.87
CA THR A 16 -28.60 22.27 -12.96
C THR A 16 -27.42 21.42 -13.38
N TYR A 17 -26.25 22.01 -13.52
CA TYR A 17 -24.98 21.32 -13.64
C TYR A 17 -24.21 21.53 -12.34
N THR A 18 -23.72 20.46 -11.71
CA THR A 18 -23.05 20.54 -10.40
C THR A 18 -21.87 19.61 -10.33
N ARG A 19 -20.84 20.02 -9.58
CA ARG A 19 -19.70 19.19 -9.24
C ARG A 19 -19.83 18.71 -7.79
N THR A 20 -19.78 17.40 -7.57
CA THR A 20 -19.71 16.83 -6.22
C THR A 20 -18.24 16.65 -5.84
N GLY A 21 -17.75 17.48 -4.92
CA GLY A 21 -16.33 17.53 -4.59
C GLY A 21 -15.49 17.98 -5.79
N LEU A 22 -14.50 17.18 -6.17
CA LEU A 22 -13.61 17.45 -7.31
C LEU A 22 -13.84 16.51 -8.50
N ASN A 23 -14.91 15.70 -8.48
CA ASN A 23 -15.30 14.81 -9.59
C ASN A 23 -15.74 15.60 -10.83
N GLY A 24 -16.21 14.91 -11.87
CA GLY A 24 -16.84 15.56 -13.03
C GLY A 24 -18.10 16.37 -12.70
N VAL A 25 -18.49 17.21 -13.64
CA VAL A 25 -19.76 17.94 -13.63
C VAL A 25 -20.88 16.98 -14.02
N THR A 26 -21.89 16.88 -13.17
CA THR A 26 -23.10 16.07 -13.38
C THR A 26 -24.26 17.01 -13.70
N ARG A 27 -25.25 16.52 -14.47
CA ARG A 27 -26.35 17.34 -14.98
C ARG A 27 -27.69 16.82 -14.47
N LYS A 28 -28.55 17.69 -13.95
CA LYS A 28 -29.88 17.36 -13.42
C LYS A 28 -30.96 18.18 -14.10
N CYS A 29 -32.05 17.53 -14.49
CA CYS A 29 -33.34 18.18 -14.68
C CYS A 29 -34.15 17.98 -13.39
N GLY A 30 -34.30 19.05 -12.61
CA GLY A 30 -34.75 18.97 -11.22
C GLY A 30 -36.23 18.70 -11.01
N SER A 31 -37.04 18.72 -12.07
CA SER A 31 -38.50 18.80 -11.97
C SER A 31 -39.19 17.75 -12.83
N THR A 32 -40.29 17.20 -12.31
CA THR A 32 -41.28 16.47 -13.11
C THR A 32 -41.83 17.40 -14.18
N ILE A 33 -41.91 16.94 -15.42
CA ILE A 33 -42.45 17.71 -16.56
C ILE A 33 -43.92 17.33 -16.72
N ASN A 34 -44.79 18.34 -16.70
CA ASN A 34 -46.23 18.17 -16.90
C ASN A 34 -46.58 18.53 -18.34
N PHE A 35 -46.73 17.50 -19.17
CA PHE A 35 -47.16 17.66 -20.56
C PHE A 35 -48.68 17.77 -20.65
N ILE A 36 -49.14 18.63 -21.56
CA ILE A 36 -50.55 18.86 -21.88
C ILE A 36 -50.81 18.68 -23.39
N PHE A 37 -52.08 18.76 -23.80
CA PHE A 37 -52.51 18.66 -25.19
C PHE A 37 -51.93 17.44 -25.93
N SER A 38 -51.52 17.61 -27.19
CA SER A 38 -51.03 16.52 -28.02
C SER A 38 -49.73 15.87 -27.51
N ALA A 39 -48.94 16.56 -26.67
CA ALA A 39 -47.74 16.00 -26.06
C ALA A 39 -48.11 14.94 -25.00
N ARG A 40 -49.10 15.27 -24.16
CA ARG A 40 -49.73 14.33 -23.21
C ARG A 40 -50.24 13.08 -23.93
N ASP A 41 -51.06 13.25 -24.96
CA ASP A 41 -51.70 12.13 -25.65
C ASP A 41 -50.68 11.20 -26.30
N LYS A 42 -49.58 11.75 -26.83
CA LYS A 42 -48.46 10.96 -27.36
C LYS A 42 -47.72 10.17 -26.28
N LEU A 43 -47.44 10.77 -25.13
CA LEU A 43 -46.77 10.07 -24.04
C LEU A 43 -47.62 8.91 -23.51
N ILE A 44 -48.94 9.14 -23.34
CA ILE A 44 -49.88 8.09 -22.97
C ILE A 44 -49.87 6.98 -24.02
N GLY A 45 -49.99 7.31 -25.31
CA GLY A 45 -49.98 6.29 -26.38
C GLY A 45 -48.67 5.49 -26.45
N VAL A 46 -47.52 6.13 -26.21
CA VAL A 46 -46.23 5.43 -26.15
C VAL A 46 -46.20 4.48 -24.94
N TYR A 47 -46.62 4.95 -23.76
CA TYR A 47 -46.71 4.13 -22.56
C TYR A 47 -47.69 2.97 -22.71
N GLU A 48 -48.87 3.16 -23.30
CA GLU A 48 -49.82 2.08 -23.54
C GLU A 48 -49.26 0.99 -24.48
N SER A 49 -48.36 1.36 -25.40
CA SER A 49 -47.77 0.42 -26.36
C SER A 49 -46.63 -0.43 -25.81
N LYS A 50 -45.82 0.13 -24.89
CA LYS A 50 -44.55 -0.49 -24.44
C LYS A 50 -44.38 -0.52 -22.91
N GLY A 51 -45.31 0.05 -22.16
CA GLY A 51 -45.25 0.21 -20.71
C GLY A 51 -43.97 0.92 -20.27
N ILE A 52 -43.34 0.39 -19.22
CA ILE A 52 -42.07 0.87 -18.67
C ILE A 52 -40.89 0.78 -19.67
N ASN A 53 -41.00 -0.01 -20.74
CA ASN A 53 -39.95 -0.13 -21.77
C ASN A 53 -40.04 0.96 -22.86
N SER A 54 -40.86 1.98 -22.62
CA SER A 54 -40.99 3.14 -23.49
C SER A 54 -39.69 3.96 -23.50
N VAL A 55 -39.26 4.41 -24.68
CA VAL A 55 -38.07 5.23 -24.86
C VAL A 55 -38.48 6.52 -25.56
N VAL A 56 -38.43 7.63 -24.84
CA VAL A 56 -38.71 8.98 -25.33
C VAL A 56 -37.63 9.90 -24.81
N TYR A 57 -37.15 10.82 -25.66
CA TYR A 57 -36.17 11.83 -25.28
C TYR A 57 -36.84 13.20 -25.22
N PHE A 58 -36.50 13.97 -24.19
CA PHE A 58 -36.80 15.38 -24.06
C PHE A 58 -35.53 16.18 -24.32
N SER A 59 -35.59 17.14 -25.23
CA SER A 59 -34.46 17.98 -25.64
C SER A 59 -34.85 19.44 -25.64
N ILE A 60 -33.92 20.29 -25.19
CA ILE A 60 -34.03 21.75 -25.24
C ILE A 60 -33.01 22.24 -26.25
N SER A 61 -33.43 23.14 -27.14
CA SER A 61 -32.55 23.75 -28.12
C SER A 61 -32.71 25.26 -28.08
N GLN A 62 -31.60 25.97 -28.23
CA GLN A 62 -31.58 27.43 -28.36
C GLN A 62 -31.40 27.81 -29.82
N ILE A 63 -32.14 28.82 -30.26
CA ILE A 63 -31.94 29.44 -31.57
C ILE A 63 -30.72 30.36 -31.47
N ILE A 64 -29.72 30.12 -32.32
CA ILE A 64 -28.54 30.98 -32.43
C ILE A 64 -28.70 32.00 -33.58
N ASN A 65 -27.78 32.97 -33.66
CA ASN A 65 -27.88 34.13 -34.55
C ASN A 65 -28.02 33.82 -36.06
N ASN A 66 -27.69 32.60 -36.49
CA ASN A 66 -27.86 32.15 -37.88
C ASN A 66 -29.20 31.40 -38.12
N TRP A 67 -30.12 31.43 -37.14
CA TRP A 67 -31.40 30.70 -37.15
C TRP A 67 -31.28 29.18 -37.09
N ASP A 68 -30.11 28.65 -36.76
CA ASP A 68 -29.95 27.23 -36.43
C ASP A 68 -30.31 26.96 -34.97
N PHE A 69 -30.68 25.71 -34.69
CA PHE A 69 -30.92 25.21 -33.34
C PHE A 69 -29.66 24.52 -32.82
N VAL A 70 -29.17 24.97 -31.67
CA VAL A 70 -28.13 24.27 -30.90
C VAL A 70 -28.79 23.54 -29.73
N GLU A 71 -28.61 22.22 -29.66
CA GLU A 71 -29.12 21.41 -28.55
C GLU A 71 -28.37 21.79 -27.25
N LEU A 72 -29.10 22.38 -26.30
CA LEU A 72 -28.59 22.78 -24.99
C LEU A 72 -28.68 21.64 -23.97
N PHE A 73 -29.65 20.77 -24.14
CA PHE A 73 -29.95 19.71 -23.19
C PHE A 73 -30.70 18.58 -23.89
N LYS A 74 -30.42 17.36 -23.49
CA LYS A 74 -31.17 16.17 -23.91
C LYS A 74 -31.12 15.10 -22.84
N CYS A 75 -32.29 14.67 -22.38
CA CYS A 75 -32.47 13.58 -21.44
C CYS A 75 -33.42 12.52 -22.03
N GLN A 76 -33.30 11.27 -21.59
CA GLN A 76 -34.39 10.30 -21.76
C GLN A 76 -35.45 10.56 -20.68
N LEU A 77 -36.73 10.31 -20.95
CA LEU A 77 -37.80 10.37 -19.95
C LEU A 77 -37.91 9.03 -19.18
N ASP A 78 -38.12 9.13 -17.87
CA ASP A 78 -38.25 7.98 -16.96
C ASP A 78 -39.72 7.53 -16.84
N PHE A 79 -40.08 6.51 -17.62
CA PHE A 79 -41.44 5.94 -17.59
C PHE A 79 -41.76 5.16 -16.31
N SER A 80 -40.80 4.92 -15.41
CA SER A 80 -41.12 4.41 -14.06
C SER A 80 -41.78 5.47 -13.17
N SER A 81 -41.57 6.75 -13.48
CA SER A 81 -42.18 7.91 -12.82
C SER A 81 -43.47 8.40 -13.50
N PHE A 82 -43.90 7.75 -14.58
CA PHE A 82 -45.01 8.22 -15.42
C PHE A 82 -46.36 8.13 -14.72
N SER A 83 -47.12 9.22 -14.77
CA SER A 83 -48.51 9.26 -14.34
C SER A 83 -49.31 10.21 -15.24
N TYR A 84 -50.63 10.01 -15.34
CA TYR A 84 -51.48 10.92 -16.09
C TYR A 84 -52.88 10.98 -15.48
N ASP A 85 -53.53 12.14 -15.60
CA ASP A 85 -54.95 12.36 -15.28
C ASP A 85 -55.71 12.83 -16.51
N SER A 86 -56.92 13.38 -16.38
CA SER A 86 -57.71 13.85 -17.53
C SER A 86 -57.09 15.03 -18.31
N TYR A 87 -56.13 15.74 -17.73
CA TYR A 87 -55.60 17.00 -18.23
C TYR A 87 -54.08 16.97 -18.47
N THR A 88 -53.31 16.29 -17.62
CA THR A 88 -51.84 16.28 -17.64
C THR A 88 -51.28 14.87 -17.76
N ALA A 89 -50.06 14.77 -18.32
CA ALA A 89 -49.16 13.63 -18.16
C ALA A 89 -47.88 14.11 -17.50
N SER A 90 -47.58 13.58 -16.32
CA SER A 90 -46.43 13.94 -15.50
C SER A 90 -45.34 12.87 -15.58
N ILE A 91 -44.11 13.30 -15.89
CA ILE A 91 -42.97 12.39 -16.04
C ILE A 91 -41.65 13.09 -15.72
N SER A 92 -40.69 12.39 -15.12
CA SER A 92 -39.35 12.92 -14.82
C SER A 92 -38.34 12.60 -15.93
N CYS A 93 -37.23 13.33 -15.99
CA CYS A 93 -36.06 12.92 -16.79
C CYS A 93 -35.29 11.79 -16.09
N LEU A 94 -34.71 10.89 -16.87
CA LEU A 94 -33.75 9.85 -16.48
C LEU A 94 -32.32 10.42 -16.28
N ASP A 95 -32.17 11.74 -16.17
CA ASP A 95 -30.88 12.41 -16.02
C ASP A 95 -30.43 12.37 -14.55
N ASN A 96 -29.21 11.85 -14.34
CA ASN A 96 -28.60 11.44 -13.05
C ASN A 96 -28.97 10.07 -12.52
N ASP A 97 -29.48 9.14 -13.33
CA ASP A 97 -29.54 7.75 -12.91
C ASP A 97 -28.16 7.23 -12.49
N ILE A 98 -27.12 7.41 -13.32
CA ILE A 98 -25.80 6.83 -13.03
C ILE A 98 -25.19 7.48 -11.78
N GLU A 99 -25.07 8.81 -11.72
CA GLU A 99 -24.51 9.49 -10.54
C GLU A 99 -25.33 9.24 -9.27
N SER A 100 -26.67 9.25 -9.36
CA SER A 100 -27.52 9.02 -8.17
C SER A 100 -27.44 7.57 -7.71
N ILE A 101 -27.46 6.60 -8.63
CA ILE A 101 -27.32 5.17 -8.32
C ILE A 101 -25.91 4.89 -7.78
N LEU A 102 -24.86 5.47 -8.36
CA LEU A 102 -23.50 5.42 -7.82
C LEU A 102 -23.50 5.98 -6.40
N ASN A 103 -24.01 7.18 -6.17
CA ASN A 103 -24.04 7.78 -4.84
C ASN A 103 -24.87 6.98 -3.81
N ALA A 104 -25.94 6.32 -4.24
CA ALA A 104 -26.75 5.46 -3.39
C ALA A 104 -26.06 4.14 -3.03
N ASN A 105 -25.20 3.61 -3.91
CA ASN A 105 -24.59 2.29 -3.78
C ASN A 105 -23.08 2.30 -3.53
N LYS A 106 -22.42 3.47 -3.59
CA LYS A 106 -20.95 3.56 -3.56
C LYS A 106 -20.32 2.99 -2.29
N GLY A 107 -21.03 3.06 -1.16
CA GLY A 107 -20.60 2.51 0.11
C GLY A 107 -20.81 1.00 0.26
N THR A 108 -21.58 0.36 -0.64
CA THR A 108 -21.87 -1.07 -0.57
C THR A 108 -20.62 -1.87 -0.90
N THR A 109 -20.16 -2.69 0.05
CA THR A 109 -19.07 -3.65 -0.20
C THR A 109 -19.62 -4.85 -0.95
N TYR A 110 -18.99 -5.16 -2.08
CA TYR A 110 -19.27 -6.32 -2.92
C TYR A 110 -18.15 -7.35 -2.80
N GLU A 111 -18.52 -8.61 -3.03
CA GLU A 111 -17.62 -9.75 -3.11
C GLU A 111 -17.50 -10.22 -4.57
N PHE A 112 -16.27 -10.49 -5.00
CA PHE A 112 -15.96 -10.97 -6.34
C PHE A 112 -15.02 -12.17 -6.27
N PHE A 113 -15.30 -13.23 -7.03
CA PHE A 113 -14.35 -14.32 -7.20
C PHE A 113 -13.17 -13.84 -8.04
N VAL A 114 -11.95 -14.07 -7.57
CA VAL A 114 -10.73 -13.73 -8.32
C VAL A 114 -10.68 -14.49 -9.65
N ASP A 115 -11.19 -15.72 -9.69
CA ASP A 115 -11.23 -16.54 -10.91
C ASP A 115 -12.02 -15.87 -12.07
N GLU A 116 -12.99 -15.01 -11.74
CA GLU A 116 -13.79 -14.26 -12.72
C GLU A 116 -13.08 -12.98 -13.21
N LEU A 117 -12.09 -12.49 -12.45
CA LEU A 117 -11.47 -11.17 -12.66
C LEU A 117 -9.97 -11.23 -13.00
N LYS A 118 -9.33 -12.37 -12.76
CA LYS A 118 -7.87 -12.51 -12.87
C LYS A 118 -7.39 -12.25 -14.29
N ASN A 119 -6.17 -11.72 -14.37
CA ASN A 119 -5.43 -11.64 -15.61
C ASN A 119 -4.94 -13.04 -16.02
N ASP A 120 -4.71 -13.25 -17.32
CA ASP A 120 -4.16 -14.50 -17.84
C ASP A 120 -2.74 -14.78 -17.31
N LYS A 121 -1.98 -13.73 -17.04
CA LYS A 121 -0.64 -13.80 -16.47
C LYS A 121 -0.68 -13.62 -14.95
N LYS A 122 0.20 -14.33 -14.26
CA LYS A 122 0.35 -14.29 -12.80
C LYS A 122 1.56 -13.44 -12.40
N LEU A 123 1.54 -12.94 -11.16
CA LEU A 123 2.70 -12.35 -10.51
C LEU A 123 3.68 -13.44 -10.09
N ASN A 124 4.92 -13.32 -10.52
CA ASN A 124 6.07 -14.07 -10.01
C ASN A 124 6.58 -13.39 -8.74
N TYR A 125 6.10 -13.85 -7.60
CA TYR A 125 6.53 -13.36 -6.30
C TYR A 125 7.75 -14.16 -5.82
N ASP A 126 8.88 -13.47 -5.60
CA ASP A 126 10.17 -14.07 -5.20
C ASP A 126 10.58 -13.75 -3.75
N GLY A 127 9.64 -13.27 -2.93
CA GLY A 127 9.86 -13.03 -1.51
C GLY A 127 10.58 -11.72 -1.17
N VAL A 128 10.65 -11.45 0.12
CA VAL A 128 11.52 -10.43 0.74
C VAL A 128 12.51 -11.18 1.63
N ILE A 129 13.79 -10.81 1.58
CA ILE A 129 14.84 -11.30 2.48
C ILE A 129 14.60 -10.67 3.85
N ILE A 130 14.42 -11.51 4.85
CA ILE A 130 14.24 -11.14 6.24
C ILE A 130 15.49 -11.53 7.01
N ARG A 131 16.06 -10.57 7.73
CA ARG A 131 17.13 -10.83 8.69
C ARG A 131 16.52 -11.40 9.96
N ASN A 132 17.02 -12.55 10.36
CA ASN A 132 16.66 -13.26 11.57
C ASN A 132 17.83 -13.26 12.55
N GLU A 133 17.50 -13.19 13.84
CA GLU A 133 18.48 -13.24 14.92
C GLU A 133 17.97 -14.19 16.01
N LYS A 134 18.87 -14.96 16.62
CA LYS A 134 18.57 -15.84 17.75
C LYS A 134 19.62 -15.66 18.83
N VAL A 135 19.17 -15.42 20.05
CA VAL A 135 20.02 -15.39 21.25
C VAL A 135 20.14 -16.80 21.82
N CYS A 136 21.34 -17.16 22.24
CA CYS A 136 21.70 -18.40 22.90
C CYS A 136 22.44 -18.07 24.21
N ILE A 137 22.31 -18.93 25.21
CA ILE A 137 22.93 -18.73 26.53
C ILE A 137 23.76 -19.95 26.87
N LEU A 138 25.08 -19.76 26.94
CA LEU A 138 26.01 -20.73 27.50
C LEU A 138 25.98 -20.65 29.02
N SER A 139 25.80 -21.78 29.71
CA SER A 139 25.88 -21.84 31.17
C SER A 139 26.65 -23.07 31.65
N GLY A 140 27.33 -22.90 32.78
CA GLY A 140 27.87 -23.98 33.60
C GLY A 140 26.98 -24.25 34.82
N GLU A 141 27.59 -24.76 35.88
CA GLU A 141 26.92 -25.04 37.15
C GLU A 141 26.68 -23.73 37.94
N THR A 142 25.48 -23.58 38.50
CA THR A 142 25.12 -22.43 39.34
C THR A 142 25.91 -22.44 40.64
N VAL A 143 26.45 -21.28 41.03
CA VAL A 143 27.13 -21.08 42.31
C VAL A 143 26.25 -20.23 43.22
N GLU A 144 25.97 -20.71 44.44
CA GLU A 144 25.09 -20.01 45.38
C GLU A 144 25.64 -18.63 45.76
N GLY A 145 24.81 -17.60 45.59
CA GLY A 145 25.15 -16.21 45.94
C GLY A 145 26.03 -15.47 44.93
N GLU A 146 26.37 -16.11 43.81
CA GLU A 146 27.25 -15.55 42.78
C GLU A 146 26.48 -15.25 41.48
N SER A 147 26.95 -14.26 40.72
CA SER A 147 26.35 -13.87 39.43
C SER A 147 26.89 -14.67 38.24
N TYR A 148 27.90 -15.52 38.44
CA TYR A 148 28.52 -16.33 37.40
C TYR A 148 28.13 -17.81 37.53
N THR A 149 28.28 -18.56 36.44
CA THR A 149 28.25 -20.03 36.48
C THR A 149 29.67 -20.58 36.36
N ARG A 150 29.90 -21.80 36.84
CA ARG A 150 31.25 -22.39 36.91
C ARG A 150 31.26 -23.80 36.35
N LYS A 151 32.35 -24.18 35.71
CA LYS A 151 32.68 -25.57 35.44
C LYS A 151 33.96 -25.96 36.18
N GLU A 152 33.92 -27.06 36.92
CA GLU A 152 35.12 -27.72 37.45
C GLU A 152 35.56 -28.87 36.54
N PHE A 153 36.87 -29.03 36.42
CA PHE A 153 37.52 -30.05 35.60
C PHE A 153 38.45 -30.87 36.50
N ASP A 154 38.33 -32.20 36.44
CA ASP A 154 39.30 -33.12 37.01
C ASP A 154 40.43 -33.37 36.01
N ASN A 155 41.59 -32.75 36.23
CA ASN A 155 42.72 -32.82 35.31
C ASN A 155 43.42 -34.20 35.33
N ARG A 156 43.02 -35.11 36.24
CA ARG A 156 43.52 -36.49 36.30
C ARG A 156 42.84 -37.41 35.28
N VAL A 157 41.75 -36.94 34.66
CA VAL A 157 41.01 -37.63 33.61
C VAL A 157 41.35 -37.01 32.25
N PRO A 158 41.59 -37.80 31.19
CA PRO A 158 41.93 -37.29 29.86
C PRO A 158 40.72 -36.74 29.09
N ASP A 159 39.87 -35.97 29.76
CA ASP A 159 38.72 -35.30 29.15
C ASP A 159 39.17 -33.94 28.63
N TRP A 160 39.63 -33.96 27.39
CA TRP A 160 40.21 -32.81 26.72
C TRP A 160 39.18 -31.76 26.29
N TRP A 161 37.93 -32.19 26.08
CA TRP A 161 36.84 -31.34 25.63
C TRP A 161 35.75 -31.24 26.69
N TRP A 162 35.25 -30.02 26.87
CA TRP A 162 33.96 -29.74 27.47
C TRP A 162 33.04 -29.20 26.39
N ILE A 163 31.97 -29.94 26.11
CA ILE A 163 30.84 -29.46 25.34
C ILE A 163 29.89 -28.85 26.36
N PRO A 164 29.84 -27.51 26.52
CA PRO A 164 29.01 -26.88 27.53
C PRO A 164 27.53 -27.00 27.19
N TYR A 165 26.68 -26.80 28.18
CA TYR A 165 25.27 -26.55 27.91
C TYR A 165 25.11 -25.19 27.21
N ILE A 166 24.35 -25.17 26.12
CA ILE A 166 23.88 -23.94 25.48
C ILE A 166 22.37 -24.04 25.39
N GLY A 167 21.68 -23.21 26.15
CA GLY A 167 20.24 -23.07 26.10
C GLY A 167 19.84 -22.08 25.02
N THR A 168 18.76 -22.38 24.32
CA THR A 168 18.14 -21.42 23.40
C THR A 168 17.01 -20.71 24.14
N THR A 169 16.95 -19.37 24.08
CA THR A 169 15.84 -18.64 24.67
C THR A 169 14.79 -18.35 23.62
N ASP A 170 13.51 -18.52 23.96
CA ASP A 170 12.37 -18.05 23.13
C ASP A 170 12.13 -16.54 23.25
N SER A 171 13.11 -15.81 23.76
CA SER A 171 13.04 -14.36 23.92
C SER A 171 13.24 -13.67 22.58
N GLY A 172 12.17 -13.56 21.78
CA GLY A 172 12.06 -12.66 20.63
C GLY A 172 11.41 -13.32 19.41
N SER A 173 10.30 -12.70 18.96
CA SER A 173 9.57 -12.78 17.67
C SER A 173 9.39 -14.17 17.02
N GLU A 174 8.27 -14.40 16.32
CA GLU A 174 8.17 -15.58 15.45
C GLU A 174 9.25 -15.48 14.37
N ILE A 175 10.34 -16.23 14.53
CA ILE A 175 11.47 -16.15 13.60
C ILE A 175 10.98 -16.64 12.24
N HIS A 176 11.20 -15.84 11.19
CA HIS A 176 10.98 -16.27 9.81
C HIS A 176 12.08 -17.27 9.44
N ASN A 177 11.94 -18.51 9.90
CA ASN A 177 13.01 -19.49 9.90
C ASN A 177 12.59 -20.77 9.18
N LYS A 178 13.21 -21.02 8.03
CA LYS A 178 13.08 -22.28 7.29
C LYS A 178 14.41 -23.02 7.19
N SER A 179 15.52 -22.31 7.43
CA SER A 179 16.86 -22.80 7.19
C SER A 179 17.52 -23.47 8.38
N PHE A 180 17.12 -23.15 9.62
CA PHE A 180 17.82 -23.62 10.81
C PHE A 180 16.87 -24.14 11.89
N VAL A 181 17.30 -25.14 12.64
CA VAL A 181 16.68 -25.54 13.91
C VAL A 181 17.67 -25.28 15.01
N PHE A 182 17.23 -24.52 16.01
CA PHE A 182 17.96 -24.30 17.24
C PHE A 182 17.42 -25.26 18.29
N GLN A 183 18.32 -25.84 19.07
CA GLN A 183 17.99 -26.68 20.20
C GLN A 183 19.04 -26.50 21.29
N ASP A 184 18.77 -27.08 22.45
CA ASP A 184 19.75 -27.05 23.52
C ASP A 184 20.93 -27.99 23.20
N GLN A 185 22.14 -27.44 23.27
CA GLN A 185 23.35 -28.25 23.31
C GLN A 185 23.43 -28.89 24.70
N SER A 186 23.49 -30.22 24.75
CA SER A 186 23.64 -30.95 26.00
C SER A 186 25.09 -30.95 26.49
N GLU A 187 25.29 -30.88 27.80
CA GLU A 187 26.63 -30.95 28.37
C GLU A 187 27.28 -32.33 28.13
N SER A 188 28.56 -32.35 27.74
CA SER A 188 29.34 -33.59 27.58
C SER A 188 30.83 -33.36 27.85
N MET A 189 31.51 -34.37 28.39
CA MET A 189 32.96 -34.41 28.55
C MET A 189 33.52 -35.65 27.85
N PRO A 190 33.66 -35.62 26.51
CA PRO A 190 34.15 -36.78 25.78
C PRO A 190 35.66 -36.95 26.00
N SER A 191 36.05 -38.16 26.43
CA SER A 191 37.45 -38.57 26.39
C SER A 191 37.89 -38.75 24.94
N ALA A 192 38.94 -38.05 24.52
CA ALA A 192 39.41 -38.07 23.15
C ALA A 192 40.49 -39.15 22.91
N SER A 193 40.64 -39.57 21.66
CA SER A 193 41.76 -40.42 21.20
C SER A 193 42.77 -39.56 20.46
N GLY A 194 44.07 -39.85 20.65
CA GLY A 194 45.22 -38.96 20.40
C GLY A 194 45.54 -38.55 18.96
N ASP A 195 44.56 -38.47 18.05
CA ASP A 195 44.79 -38.00 16.70
C ASP A 195 44.73 -36.46 16.64
N ASN A 196 45.83 -35.84 16.17
CA ASN A 196 45.92 -34.40 15.96
C ASN A 196 45.07 -33.99 14.74
N THR A 197 44.14 -33.04 14.95
CA THR A 197 43.24 -32.52 13.92
C THR A 197 43.93 -31.64 12.87
N GLY A 198 45.23 -31.36 13.03
CA GLY A 198 45.95 -30.35 12.26
C GLY A 198 45.76 -28.92 12.80
N TRP A 199 44.94 -28.75 13.85
CA TRP A 199 44.64 -27.45 14.47
C TRP A 199 45.33 -27.23 15.83
N GLY A 200 46.22 -28.13 16.25
CA GLY A 200 46.94 -28.01 17.53
C GLY A 200 46.16 -28.53 18.75
N PHE A 201 44.98 -29.13 18.53
CA PHE A 201 44.20 -29.84 19.54
C PHE A 201 43.75 -31.22 19.01
N PRO A 202 43.45 -32.17 19.93
CA PRO A 202 42.98 -33.51 19.61
C PRO A 202 41.58 -33.54 18.97
N ALA A 203 41.26 -34.62 18.27
CA ALA A 203 39.95 -34.83 17.68
C ALA A 203 38.83 -34.75 18.74
N ASN A 204 37.75 -34.03 18.42
CA ASN A 204 36.53 -33.99 19.22
C ASN A 204 35.61 -35.13 18.76
N PRO A 205 35.37 -36.18 19.59
CA PRO A 205 34.57 -37.32 19.17
C PRO A 205 33.07 -37.13 19.43
N CYS A 206 32.64 -36.02 20.06
CA CYS A 206 31.23 -35.79 20.35
C CYS A 206 30.51 -35.21 19.13
N ASN A 207 29.69 -36.03 18.47
CA ASN A 207 28.85 -35.62 17.36
C ASN A 207 27.33 -35.66 17.68
N THR A 208 26.97 -35.92 18.94
CA THR A 208 25.58 -36.08 19.40
C THR A 208 25.02 -34.84 20.08
N SER A 209 25.87 -33.91 20.52
CA SER A 209 25.48 -32.66 21.18
C SER A 209 25.76 -31.47 20.27
N TRP A 210 24.77 -30.61 20.01
CA TRP A 210 24.85 -29.49 19.08
C TRP A 210 23.72 -28.50 19.38
N PHE A 211 23.93 -27.23 19.06
CA PHE A 211 22.94 -26.17 19.32
C PHE A 211 22.17 -25.73 18.07
N LEU A 212 22.69 -26.04 16.88
CA LEU A 212 22.08 -25.68 15.60
C LEU A 212 22.21 -26.76 14.54
N GLU A 213 21.14 -27.02 13.78
CA GLU A 213 21.12 -27.86 12.58
C GLU A 213 20.58 -27.08 11.38
N CYS A 214 21.23 -27.23 10.22
CA CYS A 214 20.82 -26.65 8.96
C CYS A 214 19.76 -27.55 8.29
N LEU A 215 18.54 -27.05 8.11
CA LEU A 215 17.45 -27.74 7.41
C LEU A 215 17.45 -27.49 5.90
N ARG A 216 17.95 -26.33 5.48
CA ARG A 216 18.10 -25.89 4.08
C ARG A 216 19.41 -25.13 3.95
N ASP A 217 20.14 -25.39 2.86
CA ASP A 217 21.41 -24.70 2.55
C ASP A 217 21.26 -23.19 2.73
N ASN A 218 21.99 -22.60 3.68
CA ASN A 218 21.96 -21.16 3.92
C ASN A 218 23.26 -20.68 4.57
N THR A 219 23.50 -19.37 4.52
CA THR A 219 24.62 -18.70 5.18
C THR A 219 24.17 -18.20 6.55
N ILE A 220 24.98 -18.46 7.57
CA ILE A 220 24.73 -18.02 8.93
C ILE A 220 25.96 -17.35 9.51
N THR A 221 25.74 -16.36 10.36
CA THR A 221 26.76 -15.76 11.22
C THR A 221 26.54 -16.22 12.65
N ILE A 222 27.60 -16.72 13.27
CA ILE A 222 27.67 -17.06 14.69
C ILE A 222 28.62 -16.08 15.35
N ASP A 223 28.16 -15.39 16.39
CA ASP A 223 28.95 -14.46 17.18
C ASP A 223 28.89 -14.85 18.66
N PHE A 224 29.95 -15.51 19.12
CA PHE A 224 30.11 -15.93 20.51
C PHE A 224 31.11 -15.02 21.24
N SER A 225 31.43 -13.86 20.67
CA SER A 225 32.45 -12.99 21.24
C SER A 225 32.01 -12.24 22.49
N SER A 226 30.70 -12.19 22.75
CA SER A 226 30.07 -11.60 23.94
C SER A 226 30.18 -12.47 25.19
N ILE A 227 30.63 -13.72 25.07
CA ILE A 227 30.78 -14.63 26.21
C ILE A 227 32.03 -14.22 27.00
N GLU A 228 31.84 -13.90 28.29
CA GLU A 228 32.94 -13.53 29.17
C GLU A 228 33.32 -14.66 30.11
N PHE A 229 34.61 -15.00 30.09
CA PHE A 229 35.18 -16.03 30.95
C PHE A 229 36.22 -15.46 31.93
N SER A 230 36.27 -16.01 33.14
CA SER A 230 37.36 -15.79 34.11
C SER A 230 38.12 -17.09 34.39
N GLY A 231 39.45 -17.00 34.58
CA GLY A 231 40.32 -18.18 34.74
C GLY A 231 40.62 -18.91 33.43
N SER A 232 40.50 -18.20 32.30
CA SER A 232 40.51 -18.71 30.91
C SER A 232 41.89 -18.96 30.29
N ASN A 233 43.00 -18.56 30.96
CA ASN A 233 44.35 -18.61 30.38
C ASN A 233 44.83 -20.03 30.00
N GLN A 234 44.06 -21.05 30.36
CA GLN A 234 44.30 -22.48 30.16
C GLN A 234 43.22 -23.18 29.31
N PHE A 235 42.24 -22.43 28.83
CA PHE A 235 41.15 -22.96 28.04
C PHE A 235 41.15 -22.34 26.66
N ALA A 236 40.82 -23.13 25.66
CA ALA A 236 40.53 -22.63 24.32
C ALA A 236 39.09 -22.89 23.96
N TYR A 237 38.63 -22.10 23.00
CA TYR A 237 37.25 -22.06 22.57
C TYR A 237 37.22 -22.41 21.10
N ALA A 238 36.26 -23.20 20.68
CA ALA A 238 36.16 -23.60 19.28
C ALA A 238 34.70 -23.76 18.87
N LEU A 239 34.41 -23.30 17.66
CA LEU A 239 33.18 -23.62 16.97
C LEU A 239 33.48 -24.76 16.00
N PHE A 240 32.69 -25.81 16.08
CA PHE A 240 32.77 -26.99 15.24
C PHE A 240 31.56 -27.10 14.33
N LYS A 241 31.80 -27.65 13.16
CA LYS A 241 30.78 -28.20 12.27
C LYS A 241 30.75 -29.70 12.40
N ILE A 242 29.56 -30.28 12.52
CA ILE A 242 29.34 -31.70 12.36
C ILE A 242 28.77 -31.88 10.96
N ASP A 243 29.51 -32.56 10.09
CA ASP A 243 29.07 -32.79 8.71
C ASP A 243 27.94 -33.84 8.64
N THR A 244 27.39 -34.04 7.44
CA THR A 244 26.28 -34.99 7.22
C THR A 244 26.64 -36.45 7.46
N LYS A 245 27.93 -36.78 7.63
CA LYS A 245 28.43 -38.11 7.99
C LYS A 245 28.76 -38.21 9.49
N GLY A 246 28.53 -37.15 10.27
CA GLY A 246 28.83 -37.10 11.69
C GLY A 246 30.30 -36.80 12.02
N VAL A 247 31.09 -36.33 11.05
CA VAL A 247 32.49 -35.94 11.28
C VAL A 247 32.53 -34.52 11.84
N VAL A 248 33.19 -34.37 12.99
CA VAL A 248 33.35 -33.10 13.68
C VAL A 248 34.60 -32.38 13.17
N GLN A 249 34.43 -31.17 12.63
CA GLN A 249 35.49 -30.38 12.01
C GLN A 249 35.50 -28.95 12.57
N PRO A 250 36.66 -28.42 12.99
CA PRO A 250 36.73 -27.05 13.50
C PRO A 250 36.48 -26.03 12.39
N LEU A 251 35.70 -25.00 12.71
CA LEU A 251 35.43 -23.85 11.84
C LEU A 251 36.27 -22.63 12.22
N THR A 252 36.31 -22.33 13.52
CA THR A 252 37.11 -21.22 14.08
C THR A 252 37.46 -21.51 15.54
N CYS A 253 38.52 -20.89 16.06
CA CYS A 253 38.97 -21.09 17.43
C CYS A 253 39.62 -19.83 18.05
N GLY A 254 39.74 -19.88 19.38
CA GLY A 254 40.12 -18.77 20.25
C GLY A 254 41.59 -18.31 20.23
N TYR A 255 42.43 -18.80 19.31
CA TYR A 255 43.89 -18.69 19.39
C TYR A 255 44.49 -17.65 18.44
N SER A 256 45.57 -16.99 18.87
CA SER A 256 46.34 -16.07 18.01
C SER A 256 47.43 -16.75 17.15
N ASN A 257 47.93 -17.92 17.57
CA ASN A 257 48.91 -18.72 16.84
C ASN A 257 48.73 -20.22 17.15
N MET A 258 48.51 -21.04 16.12
CA MET A 258 48.08 -22.44 16.25
C MET A 258 49.22 -23.47 16.37
N LEU A 259 50.48 -23.04 16.31
CA LEU A 259 51.65 -23.93 16.37
C LEU A 259 52.51 -23.78 17.63
N SER A 260 52.29 -22.72 18.40
CA SER A 260 52.94 -22.49 19.69
C SER A 260 51.85 -22.29 20.72
N LEU A 261 51.73 -23.23 21.66
CA LEU A 261 50.88 -23.16 22.85
C LEU A 261 51.23 -21.90 23.68
N ASP A 262 50.83 -20.71 23.23
CA ASP A 262 51.08 -19.45 23.90
C ASP A 262 49.86 -18.97 24.68
N SER A 263 50.08 -18.04 25.61
CA SER A 263 49.12 -17.60 26.63
C SER A 263 47.96 -16.74 26.08
N ASN A 264 47.78 -16.65 24.75
CA ASN A 264 46.80 -15.77 24.14
C ASN A 264 45.56 -16.54 23.65
N THR A 265 44.74 -17.02 24.59
CA THR A 265 43.39 -17.54 24.33
C THR A 265 42.37 -16.43 24.52
N ARG A 266 41.50 -16.21 23.53
CA ARG A 266 40.49 -15.16 23.58
C ARG A 266 39.13 -15.65 23.08
N PRO A 267 38.14 -15.83 23.99
CA PRO A 267 36.78 -16.20 23.60
C PRO A 267 36.16 -15.21 22.60
N ASN A 268 36.55 -13.93 22.68
CA ASN A 268 36.08 -12.89 21.77
C ASN A 268 36.43 -13.08 20.27
N SER A 269 37.24 -14.09 19.95
CA SER A 269 37.59 -14.44 18.57
C SER A 269 36.72 -15.54 17.95
N ILE A 270 35.74 -16.09 18.68
CA ILE A 270 34.77 -17.04 18.11
C ILE A 270 33.67 -16.27 17.37
N LYS A 271 34.01 -15.88 16.14
CA LYS A 271 33.06 -15.40 15.13
C LYS A 271 33.24 -16.20 13.86
N TRP A 272 32.14 -16.62 13.26
CA TRP A 272 32.18 -17.34 12.00
C TRP A 272 30.97 -17.01 11.15
N THR A 273 31.21 -16.70 9.89
CA THR A 273 30.18 -16.58 8.86
C THR A 273 30.50 -17.56 7.76
N GLY A 274 29.53 -18.39 7.38
CA GLY A 274 29.72 -19.33 6.29
C GLY A 274 28.46 -20.08 5.89
N GLN A 275 28.56 -20.80 4.79
CA GLN A 275 27.48 -21.66 4.31
C GLN A 275 27.44 -22.96 5.11
N LEU A 276 26.24 -23.32 5.56
CA LEU A 276 25.92 -24.66 6.02
C LEU A 276 25.07 -25.37 4.98
N LYS A 277 25.34 -26.65 4.81
CA LYS A 277 24.57 -27.57 3.97
C LYS A 277 23.50 -28.26 4.80
N LYS A 278 22.39 -28.60 4.15
CA LYS A 278 21.31 -29.37 4.78
C LYS A 278 21.86 -30.61 5.52
N GLY A 279 21.54 -30.71 6.80
CA GLY A 279 21.95 -31.76 7.74
C GLY A 279 23.23 -31.47 8.52
N GLU A 280 24.03 -30.47 8.11
CA GLU A 280 25.19 -30.03 8.88
C GLU A 280 24.75 -29.32 10.17
N LYS A 281 25.53 -29.49 11.24
CA LYS A 281 25.22 -28.99 12.59
C LYS A 281 26.37 -28.17 13.13
N LEU A 282 26.09 -27.28 14.08
CA LEU A 282 27.10 -26.52 14.81
C LEU A 282 27.14 -26.93 16.28
N GLN A 283 28.37 -27.02 16.79
CA GLN A 283 28.66 -27.33 18.18
C GLN A 283 29.71 -26.36 18.69
N TYR A 284 29.52 -25.85 19.90
CA TYR A 284 30.55 -25.08 20.59
C TYR A 284 31.24 -25.95 21.62
N ALA A 285 32.56 -25.84 21.72
CA ALA A 285 33.35 -26.65 22.62
C ALA A 285 34.48 -25.84 23.26
N VAL A 286 34.82 -26.22 24.47
CA VAL A 286 35.92 -25.67 25.25
C VAL A 286 36.99 -26.75 25.40
N PHE A 287 38.20 -26.47 24.94
CA PHE A 287 39.35 -27.35 25.10
C PHE A 287 40.06 -27.02 26.42
N ASN A 288 40.28 -28.04 27.26
CA ASN A 288 41.10 -27.94 28.46
C ASN A 288 42.53 -28.41 28.13
N HIS A 289 43.51 -27.50 28.19
CA HIS A 289 44.90 -27.84 27.89
C HIS A 289 45.65 -28.54 29.05
N ASN A 290 45.10 -28.53 30.28
CA ASN A 290 45.80 -29.02 31.47
C ASN A 290 46.19 -30.50 31.44
N PRO A 291 45.41 -31.42 30.85
CA PRO A 291 45.81 -32.81 30.71
C PRO A 291 47.13 -33.05 29.95
N LEU A 292 47.73 -32.02 29.33
CA LEU A 292 49.01 -32.08 28.62
C LEU A 292 50.23 -31.70 29.46
N ASN A 293 50.07 -31.18 30.68
CA ASN A 293 51.14 -30.55 31.47
C ASN A 293 51.27 -31.20 32.87
N GLU A 294 52.39 -31.89 33.13
CA GLU A 294 52.63 -32.67 34.36
C GLU A 294 52.79 -31.83 35.66
N THR A 295 52.79 -30.49 35.57
CA THR A 295 53.05 -29.57 36.71
C THR A 295 51.82 -28.82 37.22
N HIS A 296 50.60 -29.14 36.74
CA HIS A 296 49.38 -28.40 37.07
C HIS A 296 48.60 -29.01 38.24
N ALA A 297 47.66 -28.23 38.78
CA ALA A 297 46.79 -28.66 39.89
C ALA A 297 45.81 -29.77 39.45
N ASP A 298 45.46 -30.67 40.39
CA ASP A 298 44.49 -31.77 40.18
C ASP A 298 43.12 -31.28 39.68
N LEU A 299 42.69 -30.08 40.11
CA LEU A 299 41.42 -29.47 39.73
C LEU A 299 41.67 -28.13 39.05
N SER A 300 40.93 -27.88 37.98
CA SER A 300 40.83 -26.56 37.38
C SER A 300 39.38 -26.12 37.25
N SER A 301 39.15 -24.82 37.09
CA SER A 301 37.80 -24.33 36.85
C SER A 301 37.74 -23.15 35.92
N LEU A 302 36.68 -23.11 35.14
CA LEU A 302 36.33 -22.03 34.25
C LEU A 302 35.07 -21.34 34.76
N ARG A 303 35.10 -20.02 34.92
CA ARG A 303 33.92 -19.23 35.27
C ARG A 303 33.36 -18.60 34.00
N VAL A 304 32.03 -18.66 33.85
CA VAL A 304 31.27 -17.97 32.80
C VAL A 304 30.57 -16.79 33.47
N ASN A 305 31.13 -15.60 33.29
CA ASN A 305 30.58 -14.38 33.90
C ASN A 305 29.32 -13.93 33.15
N THR A 306 29.33 -14.05 31.82
CA THR A 306 28.19 -13.82 30.92
C THR A 306 28.17 -14.91 29.86
N GLY A 307 26.99 -15.47 29.59
CA GLY A 307 26.80 -16.59 28.67
C GLY A 307 26.13 -16.23 27.35
N GLU A 308 25.67 -14.99 27.20
CA GLU A 308 24.87 -14.56 26.06
C GLU A 308 25.71 -14.54 24.78
N CYS A 309 25.18 -15.16 23.73
CA CYS A 309 25.77 -15.24 22.40
C CYS A 309 24.66 -15.26 21.35
N GLY A 310 25.02 -15.05 20.08
CA GLY A 310 24.03 -14.83 19.04
C GLY A 310 24.33 -15.56 17.74
N ALA A 311 23.25 -15.81 17.01
CA ALA A 311 23.28 -16.21 15.61
C ALA A 311 22.41 -15.26 14.80
N SER A 312 22.84 -14.93 13.58
CA SER A 312 22.05 -14.14 12.63
C SER A 312 22.16 -14.69 11.22
N TRP A 313 21.06 -14.72 10.48
CA TRP A 313 21.02 -15.18 9.10
C TRP A 313 19.92 -14.47 8.31
N ASP A 314 20.05 -14.50 7.00
CA ASP A 314 19.06 -13.97 6.09
C ASP A 314 18.21 -15.14 5.53
N GLU A 315 16.89 -14.99 5.55
CA GLU A 315 15.95 -15.96 5.00
C GLU A 315 15.13 -15.29 3.90
N ARG A 316 14.89 -15.98 2.78
CA ARG A 316 13.97 -15.53 1.73
C ARG A 316 12.85 -16.55 1.61
N GLY A 317 11.61 -16.05 1.53
CA GLY A 317 10.44 -16.90 1.30
C GLY A 317 10.52 -17.70 -0.01
N ASP A 318 9.66 -18.71 -0.14
CA ASP A 318 9.57 -19.51 -1.37
C ASP A 318 8.95 -18.68 -2.52
N ASN A 319 9.20 -19.10 -3.76
CA ASN A 319 8.67 -18.41 -4.93
C ASN A 319 7.24 -18.87 -5.25
N TYR A 320 6.35 -17.93 -5.54
CA TYR A 320 4.94 -18.21 -5.81
C TYR A 320 4.45 -17.54 -7.10
N LYS A 321 3.53 -18.22 -7.81
CA LYS A 321 2.74 -17.61 -8.89
C LYS A 321 1.37 -17.21 -8.35
N ILE A 322 1.09 -15.92 -8.32
CA ILE A 322 -0.11 -15.37 -7.66
C ILE A 322 -1.02 -14.74 -8.70
N ASP A 323 -2.32 -15.04 -8.63
CA ASP A 323 -3.32 -14.42 -9.51
C ASP A 323 -3.46 -12.92 -9.20
N ILE A 324 -3.53 -12.11 -10.25
CA ILE A 324 -3.63 -10.64 -10.15
C ILE A 324 -4.87 -10.15 -10.89
N VAL A 325 -5.40 -9.01 -10.45
CA VAL A 325 -6.52 -8.31 -11.08
C VAL A 325 -6.05 -6.93 -11.51
N ARG A 326 -6.44 -6.50 -12.72
CA ARG A 326 -6.12 -5.15 -13.20
C ARG A 326 -7.12 -4.14 -12.61
N PRO A 327 -6.71 -2.91 -12.24
CA PRO A 327 -7.62 -1.91 -11.67
C PRO A 327 -8.87 -1.65 -12.52
N VAL A 328 -8.73 -1.55 -13.85
CA VAL A 328 -9.86 -1.35 -14.77
C VAL A 328 -10.82 -2.54 -14.78
N THR A 329 -10.33 -3.77 -14.62
CA THR A 329 -11.17 -4.97 -14.53
C THR A 329 -12.01 -4.95 -13.26
N LEU A 330 -11.40 -4.59 -12.13
CA LEU A 330 -12.13 -4.47 -10.86
C LEU A 330 -13.18 -3.35 -10.91
N LEU A 331 -12.84 -2.19 -11.49
CA LEU A 331 -13.80 -1.10 -11.70
C LEU A 331 -15.03 -1.59 -12.47
N ASN A 332 -14.84 -2.25 -13.61
CA ASN A 332 -15.94 -2.77 -14.41
C ASN A 332 -16.78 -3.82 -13.67
N ALA A 333 -16.15 -4.66 -12.84
CA ALA A 333 -16.87 -5.61 -12.00
C ALA A 333 -17.76 -4.91 -10.95
N ILE A 334 -17.25 -3.87 -10.30
CA ILE A 334 -18.01 -3.03 -9.35
C ILE A 334 -19.20 -2.38 -10.06
N LEU A 335 -18.97 -1.73 -11.20
CA LEU A 335 -20.03 -1.06 -11.97
C LEU A 335 -21.12 -2.05 -12.39
N LYS A 336 -20.75 -3.26 -12.82
CA LYS A 336 -21.71 -4.32 -13.18
C LYS A 336 -22.60 -4.76 -12.01
N LYS A 337 -22.09 -4.74 -10.77
CA LYS A 337 -22.89 -5.02 -9.55
C LYS A 337 -23.83 -3.87 -9.21
N ILE A 338 -23.39 -2.62 -9.38
CA ILE A 338 -24.20 -1.43 -9.12
C ILE A 338 -25.31 -1.28 -10.17
N PHE A 339 -25.03 -1.66 -11.43
CA PHE A 339 -25.90 -1.47 -12.58
C PHE A 339 -26.30 -2.80 -13.24
N PRO A 340 -27.06 -3.67 -12.54
CA PRO A 340 -27.44 -4.98 -13.09
C PRO A 340 -28.28 -4.79 -14.35
N GLY A 341 -27.82 -5.38 -15.47
CA GLY A 341 -28.53 -5.35 -16.75
C GLY A 341 -28.43 -4.03 -17.53
N LYS A 342 -27.67 -3.04 -17.05
CA LYS A 342 -27.31 -1.85 -17.84
C LYS A 342 -25.88 -1.98 -18.36
N ASP A 343 -25.66 -1.52 -19.58
CA ASP A 343 -24.35 -1.52 -20.22
C ASP A 343 -23.58 -0.25 -19.81
N ILE A 344 -22.97 -0.30 -18.61
CA ILE A 344 -22.12 0.76 -18.05
C ILE A 344 -20.68 0.27 -18.10
N THR A 345 -19.80 1.07 -18.71
CA THR A 345 -18.37 0.78 -18.83
C THR A 345 -17.57 1.64 -17.87
N GLY A 346 -16.51 1.06 -17.30
CA GLY A 346 -15.51 1.78 -16.53
C GLY A 346 -14.20 1.89 -17.31
N SER A 347 -13.61 3.08 -17.32
CA SER A 347 -12.32 3.33 -17.98
C SER A 347 -11.37 4.13 -17.07
N ILE A 348 -10.06 3.95 -17.28
CA ILE A 348 -9.02 4.65 -16.52
C ILE A 348 -8.01 5.20 -17.52
N ILE A 349 -7.80 6.52 -17.51
CA ILE A 349 -6.85 7.18 -18.41
C ILE A 349 -5.43 7.05 -17.85
N GLU A 350 -4.63 6.14 -18.40
CA GLU A 350 -3.26 5.87 -17.94
C GLU A 350 -2.24 6.97 -18.31
N SER A 351 -2.68 8.14 -18.78
CA SER A 351 -1.83 9.27 -19.12
C SER A 351 -2.27 10.56 -18.45
N VAL A 352 -1.31 11.43 -18.12
CA VAL A 352 -1.52 12.78 -17.59
C VAL A 352 -0.80 13.75 -18.51
N VAL A 353 -1.52 14.70 -19.10
CA VAL A 353 -1.00 15.68 -20.07
C VAL A 353 -0.22 14.99 -21.20
N GLY A 354 -0.75 13.88 -21.71
CA GLY A 354 -0.15 13.09 -22.80
C GLY A 354 1.06 12.23 -22.41
N ILE A 355 1.47 12.20 -21.14
CA ILE A 355 2.58 11.37 -20.63
C ILE A 355 2.00 10.16 -19.90
N THR A 356 2.48 8.96 -20.21
CA THR A 356 2.05 7.73 -19.53
C THR A 356 2.41 7.77 -18.04
N ASN A 357 1.44 7.46 -17.19
CA ASN A 357 1.64 7.23 -15.78
C ASN A 357 2.07 5.76 -15.57
N ASP A 358 3.38 5.51 -15.67
CA ASP A 358 3.94 4.17 -15.54
C ASP A 358 3.63 3.52 -14.18
N ARG A 359 3.47 4.32 -13.12
CA ARG A 359 3.07 3.80 -11.80
C ARG A 359 1.69 3.14 -11.89
N LEU A 360 0.69 3.88 -12.38
CA LEU A 360 -0.67 3.37 -12.54
C LEU A 360 -0.74 2.21 -13.54
N LYS A 361 -0.05 2.33 -14.67
CA LYS A 361 0.01 1.28 -15.70
C LYS A 361 0.60 -0.03 -15.15
N ASN A 362 1.62 0.04 -14.30
CA ASN A 362 2.26 -1.15 -13.73
C ASN A 362 1.58 -1.66 -12.46
N SER A 363 0.50 -1.04 -12.01
CA SER A 363 -0.20 -1.47 -10.80
C SER A 363 -1.13 -2.64 -11.04
N CYS A 364 -0.96 -3.66 -10.21
CA CYS A 364 -1.78 -4.85 -10.12
C CYS A 364 -2.46 -4.87 -8.74
N LEU A 365 -3.66 -5.44 -8.67
CA LEU A 365 -4.37 -5.68 -7.43
C LEU A 365 -4.29 -7.17 -7.09
N VAL A 366 -3.93 -7.49 -5.86
CA VAL A 366 -3.77 -8.87 -5.38
C VAL A 366 -4.64 -9.06 -4.15
N ALA A 367 -5.54 -10.03 -4.19
CA ALA A 367 -6.34 -10.39 -3.03
C ALA A 367 -5.47 -11.10 -1.98
N ALA A 368 -5.63 -10.77 -0.70
CA ALA A 368 -4.96 -11.50 0.38
C ALA A 368 -5.20 -13.02 0.31
N GLU A 369 -6.44 -13.43 -0.01
CA GLU A 369 -6.79 -14.84 -0.23
C GLU A 369 -6.01 -15.51 -1.37
N SER A 370 -5.63 -14.75 -2.41
CA SER A 370 -4.78 -15.27 -3.51
C SER A 370 -3.32 -15.42 -3.09
N ILE A 371 -2.83 -14.52 -2.23
CA ILE A 371 -1.51 -14.64 -1.62
C ILE A 371 -1.45 -15.91 -0.77
N ARG A 372 -2.51 -16.23 -0.03
CA ARG A 372 -2.64 -17.43 0.81
C ARG A 372 -2.98 -18.73 0.07
N GLU A 373 -3.21 -18.68 -1.24
CA GLU A 373 -3.59 -19.86 -2.03
C GLU A 373 -4.89 -20.52 -1.53
N MET A 374 -5.88 -19.72 -1.14
CA MET A 374 -7.19 -20.23 -0.76
C MET A 374 -7.91 -20.87 -1.95
N ALA A 375 -8.75 -21.88 -1.70
CA ALA A 375 -9.42 -22.63 -2.76
C ALA A 375 -10.38 -21.79 -3.62
N THR A 376 -10.99 -20.74 -3.04
CA THR A 376 -11.94 -19.85 -3.75
C THR A 376 -11.64 -18.39 -3.39
N PRO A 377 -10.54 -17.82 -3.91
CA PRO A 377 -10.07 -16.51 -3.49
C PRO A 377 -11.02 -15.41 -3.96
N ARG A 378 -11.24 -14.40 -3.10
CA ARG A 378 -12.18 -13.30 -3.31
C ARG A 378 -11.57 -11.94 -3.09
N ILE A 379 -12.18 -10.94 -3.73
CA ILE A 379 -11.93 -9.51 -3.51
C ILE A 379 -13.16 -8.89 -2.86
N TYR A 380 -12.94 -8.10 -1.81
CA TYR A 380 -13.96 -7.38 -1.07
C TYR A 380 -13.77 -5.88 -1.20
N THR A 381 -14.63 -5.20 -1.96
CA THR A 381 -14.49 -3.76 -2.15
C THR A 381 -15.77 -3.05 -2.54
N SER A 382 -15.76 -1.72 -2.49
CA SER A 382 -16.87 -0.85 -2.88
C SER A 382 -16.39 0.20 -3.88
N PHE A 383 -17.34 0.87 -4.56
CA PHE A 383 -16.97 1.98 -5.46
C PHE A 383 -16.31 3.14 -4.70
N SER A 384 -16.74 3.43 -3.47
CA SER A 384 -16.08 4.44 -2.61
C SER A 384 -14.63 4.06 -2.31
N LYS A 385 -14.36 2.82 -1.88
CA LYS A 385 -12.98 2.37 -1.63
C LYS A 385 -12.12 2.44 -2.89
N PHE A 386 -12.69 2.10 -4.04
CA PHE A 386 -11.98 2.22 -5.32
C PHE A 386 -11.67 3.70 -5.66
N CYS A 387 -12.62 4.61 -5.43
CA CYS A 387 -12.40 6.05 -5.60
C CYS A 387 -11.30 6.55 -4.66
N GLU A 388 -11.35 6.22 -3.37
CA GLU A 388 -10.35 6.60 -2.36
C GLU A 388 -8.95 6.07 -2.73
N TYR A 389 -8.86 4.84 -3.23
CA TYR A 389 -7.62 4.26 -3.76
C TYR A 389 -7.06 5.09 -4.93
N MET A 390 -7.86 5.34 -5.95
CA MET A 390 -7.44 6.08 -7.15
C MET A 390 -7.07 7.52 -6.81
N GLU A 391 -7.82 8.14 -5.89
CA GLU A 391 -7.63 9.50 -5.44
C GLU A 391 -6.34 9.65 -4.63
N ALA A 392 -6.17 8.82 -3.59
CA ALA A 392 -5.02 8.92 -2.70
C ALA A 392 -3.71 8.56 -3.43
N VAL A 393 -3.70 7.46 -4.18
CA VAL A 393 -2.45 6.89 -4.73
C VAL A 393 -2.00 7.61 -6.01
N TYR A 394 -2.95 7.99 -6.87
CA TYR A 394 -2.65 8.56 -8.19
C TYR A 394 -3.20 9.97 -8.41
N GLY A 395 -4.03 10.51 -7.53
CA GLY A 395 -4.64 11.83 -7.74
C GLY A 395 -5.77 11.82 -8.78
N TYR A 396 -6.41 10.67 -8.98
CA TYR A 396 -7.47 10.46 -9.97
C TYR A 396 -8.86 10.62 -9.37
N VAL A 397 -9.77 11.17 -10.15
CA VAL A 397 -11.20 11.31 -9.86
C VAL A 397 -12.01 10.82 -11.05
N TYR A 398 -13.31 10.57 -10.88
CA TYR A 398 -14.14 10.09 -11.98
C TYR A 398 -14.99 11.20 -12.60
N ILE A 399 -15.26 11.05 -13.89
CA ILE A 399 -16.29 11.76 -14.64
C ILE A 399 -17.29 10.75 -15.21
N ILE A 400 -18.51 11.22 -15.49
CA ILE A 400 -19.53 10.42 -16.16
C ILE A 400 -19.79 11.04 -17.53
N ASP A 401 -19.68 10.21 -18.56
CA ASP A 401 -19.89 10.60 -19.95
C ASP A 401 -20.76 9.54 -20.64
N GLY A 402 -22.06 9.83 -20.74
CA GLY A 402 -23.05 8.84 -21.15
C GLY A 402 -23.05 7.63 -20.21
N ASN A 403 -22.73 6.46 -20.76
CA ASN A 403 -22.64 5.20 -20.01
C ASN A 403 -21.21 4.85 -19.57
N ASP A 404 -20.25 5.77 -19.69
CA ASP A 404 -18.85 5.56 -19.30
C ASP A 404 -18.55 6.30 -17.98
N VAL A 405 -18.06 5.56 -16.99
CA VAL A 405 -17.49 6.09 -15.74
C VAL A 405 -15.98 6.08 -15.89
N ARG A 406 -15.42 7.25 -16.16
CA ARG A 406 -14.02 7.41 -16.57
C ARG A 406 -13.20 8.06 -15.47
N PHE A 407 -12.14 7.39 -15.02
CA PHE A 407 -11.16 7.95 -14.10
C PHE A 407 -10.09 8.74 -14.85
N VAL A 408 -9.90 9.99 -14.45
CA VAL A 408 -8.91 10.93 -14.99
C VAL A 408 -8.14 11.61 -13.88
N HIS A 409 -6.92 12.04 -14.16
CA HIS A 409 -6.15 12.83 -13.19
C HIS A 409 -6.81 14.21 -12.98
N ARG A 410 -6.84 14.71 -11.75
CA ARG A 410 -7.54 15.98 -11.43
C ARG A 410 -7.06 17.18 -12.26
N SER A 411 -5.79 17.21 -12.66
CA SER A 411 -5.26 18.29 -13.50
C SER A 411 -5.95 18.40 -14.86
N GLU A 412 -6.51 17.31 -15.39
CA GLU A 412 -7.25 17.31 -16.66
C GLU A 412 -8.61 18.05 -16.54
N LEU A 413 -9.15 18.16 -15.32
CA LEU A 413 -10.44 18.81 -15.05
C LEU A 413 -10.30 20.28 -14.65
N PHE A 414 -9.14 20.66 -14.12
CA PHE A 414 -8.87 21.98 -13.57
C PHE A 414 -7.67 22.63 -14.27
N SER A 415 -7.73 22.66 -15.61
CA SER A 415 -6.76 23.34 -16.47
C SER A 415 -7.28 24.70 -16.93
N THR A 416 -6.36 25.61 -17.27
CA THR A 416 -6.66 26.90 -17.92
C THR A 416 -6.55 26.86 -19.44
N ASP A 417 -6.30 25.69 -20.04
CA ASP A 417 -6.07 25.52 -21.48
C ASP A 417 -7.37 25.69 -22.29
N ASN A 418 -8.47 25.09 -21.85
CA ASN A 418 -9.77 25.18 -22.53
C ASN A 418 -10.55 26.41 -22.02
N LYS A 419 -10.18 27.59 -22.53
CA LYS A 419 -10.65 28.88 -22.00
C LYS A 419 -11.75 29.54 -22.85
N ILE A 420 -12.83 29.96 -22.19
CA ILE A 420 -13.81 30.93 -22.72
C ILE A 420 -13.72 32.22 -21.93
N VAL A 421 -13.63 33.35 -22.63
CA VAL A 421 -13.65 34.70 -22.03
C VAL A 421 -15.07 35.23 -22.06
N ILE A 422 -15.57 35.67 -20.90
CA ILE A 422 -16.93 36.18 -20.75
C ILE A 422 -16.93 37.69 -20.44
N GLY A 423 -17.99 38.35 -20.90
CA GLY A 423 -18.16 39.81 -20.82
C GLY A 423 -18.78 40.28 -19.50
N ASN A 424 -19.59 41.33 -19.58
CA ASN A 424 -20.27 41.90 -18.41
C ASN A 424 -21.19 40.87 -17.74
N VAL A 425 -21.07 40.76 -16.42
CA VAL A 425 -21.92 39.91 -15.57
C VAL A 425 -22.60 40.76 -14.50
N SER A 426 -23.71 40.27 -13.95
CA SER A 426 -24.40 40.87 -12.81
C SER A 426 -24.20 40.02 -11.56
N GLU A 427 -24.53 40.58 -10.38
CA GLU A 427 -24.54 39.85 -9.10
C GLU A 427 -23.21 39.15 -8.75
N PHE A 428 -22.08 39.71 -9.18
CA PHE A 428 -20.78 39.13 -8.90
C PHE A 428 -20.54 39.05 -7.38
N ASN A 429 -20.16 37.87 -6.92
CA ASN A 429 -19.78 37.60 -5.54
C ASN A 429 -18.54 36.71 -5.50
N TYR A 430 -17.66 36.95 -4.53
CA TYR A 430 -16.47 36.15 -4.30
C TYR A 430 -16.45 35.72 -2.84
N SER A 431 -16.15 34.45 -2.60
CA SER A 431 -16.07 33.86 -1.27
C SER A 431 -14.80 33.03 -1.11
N VAL A 432 -14.25 33.01 0.10
CA VAL A 432 -13.11 32.15 0.44
C VAL A 432 -13.57 30.70 0.45
N ALA A 433 -12.76 29.80 -0.11
CA ALA A 433 -13.02 28.36 -0.10
C ALA A 433 -12.55 27.72 1.20
N SER A 434 -13.30 27.96 2.28
CA SER A 434 -12.95 27.51 3.64
C SER A 434 -12.95 25.99 3.81
N ASP A 435 -13.62 25.27 2.91
CA ASP A 435 -13.63 23.82 2.79
C ASP A 435 -12.30 23.24 2.33
N ARG A 436 -11.46 24.03 1.65
CA ARG A 436 -10.14 23.64 1.14
C ARG A 436 -8.97 24.16 1.97
N ILE A 437 -9.22 24.63 3.19
CA ILE A 437 -8.19 25.04 4.15
C ILE A 437 -7.99 23.90 5.14
N TYR A 438 -6.74 23.43 5.25
CA TYR A 438 -6.32 22.33 6.13
C TYR A 438 -5.09 22.76 6.95
N SER A 439 -5.04 22.40 8.23
CA SER A 439 -3.88 22.55 9.13
C SER A 439 -2.87 21.41 8.98
N SER A 440 -3.36 20.22 8.60
CA SER A 440 -2.54 19.03 8.43
C SER A 440 -2.99 18.16 7.25
N VAL A 441 -2.05 17.38 6.74
CA VAL A 441 -2.26 16.38 5.70
C VAL A 441 -1.77 15.04 6.22
N GLN A 442 -2.61 14.01 6.14
CA GLN A 442 -2.26 12.63 6.40
C GLN A 442 -2.37 11.84 5.10
N ILE A 443 -1.28 11.21 4.67
CA ILE A 443 -1.19 10.56 3.34
C ILE A 443 -0.40 9.26 3.41
N GLY A 444 -0.85 8.22 2.70
CA GLY A 444 -0.24 6.90 2.72
C GLY A 444 -1.26 5.78 2.95
N TYR A 445 -0.92 4.86 3.86
CA TYR A 445 -1.69 3.65 4.14
C TYR A 445 -1.86 3.46 5.66
N GLU A 446 -2.83 2.63 6.05
CA GLU A 446 -3.01 2.27 7.45
C GLU A 446 -1.83 1.42 7.96
N LYS A 447 -1.35 1.74 9.17
CA LYS A 447 -0.26 1.01 9.80
C LYS A 447 -0.65 -0.44 10.06
N GLN A 448 0.32 -1.33 9.88
CA GLN A 448 0.22 -2.74 10.23
C GLN A 448 1.34 -3.07 11.20
N ASP A 449 1.06 -3.95 12.15
CA ASP A 449 2.05 -4.51 13.06
C ASP A 449 2.39 -5.93 12.60
N TYR A 450 3.67 -6.26 12.65
CA TYR A 450 4.18 -7.59 12.33
C TYR A 450 4.74 -8.22 13.61
N ASP A 451 5.01 -9.52 13.61
CA ASP A 451 5.63 -10.20 14.75
C ASP A 451 6.67 -11.24 14.28
N PHE A 452 7.36 -10.95 13.17
CA PHE A 452 8.38 -11.84 12.61
C PHE A 452 9.66 -11.11 12.18
N GLY A 453 10.79 -11.81 12.30
CA GLY A 453 12.11 -11.33 11.86
C GLY A 453 12.48 -9.94 12.40
N ASN A 454 12.83 -9.01 11.51
CA ASN A 454 13.10 -7.60 11.86
C ASN A 454 11.84 -6.77 12.20
N ASN A 455 10.71 -7.41 12.45
CA ASN A 455 9.45 -6.79 12.84
C ASN A 455 8.89 -5.76 11.84
N GLY A 456 9.18 -5.93 10.55
CA GLY A 456 8.81 -4.97 9.51
C GLY A 456 9.49 -3.60 9.65
N SER A 457 10.63 -3.53 10.34
CA SER A 457 11.35 -2.27 10.57
C SER A 457 11.76 -1.54 9.29
N ASP A 458 11.77 -2.19 8.13
CA ASP A 458 12.06 -1.56 6.83
C ASP A 458 10.80 -0.99 6.13
N GLU A 459 9.59 -1.22 6.66
CA GLU A 459 8.35 -0.84 6.00
C GLU A 459 8.13 0.67 6.03
N PHE A 460 7.94 1.27 4.84
CA PHE A 460 7.76 2.71 4.64
C PHE A 460 6.41 3.06 3.98
N ASN A 461 5.67 2.07 3.48
CA ASN A 461 4.35 2.27 2.89
C ASN A 461 3.26 2.35 3.97
N PHE A 462 3.45 3.21 4.96
CA PHE A 462 2.43 3.62 5.94
C PHE A 462 2.21 5.12 5.88
N ASN A 463 1.25 5.63 6.67
CA ASN A 463 0.89 7.03 6.60
C ASN A 463 1.95 7.96 7.20
N ASN A 464 2.15 9.07 6.51
CA ASN A 464 2.91 10.22 6.97
C ASN A 464 1.94 11.37 7.29
N THR A 465 2.27 12.14 8.32
CA THR A 465 1.56 13.36 8.70
C THR A 465 2.45 14.57 8.50
N TYR A 466 1.87 15.60 7.87
CA TYR A 466 2.52 16.89 7.63
C TYR A 466 1.65 18.02 8.17
N THR A 467 2.29 19.12 8.58
CA THR A 467 1.61 20.39 8.86
C THR A 467 1.73 21.32 7.66
N THR A 468 0.69 22.11 7.39
CA THR A 468 0.65 23.06 6.27
C THR A 468 1.10 24.47 6.65
N GLY A 469 1.32 24.72 7.95
CA GLY A 469 1.52 26.05 8.53
C GLY A 469 0.24 26.84 8.78
N CYS A 470 -0.94 26.30 8.44
CA CYS A 470 -2.23 26.93 8.73
C CYS A 470 -2.57 26.82 10.23
N THR A 471 -2.79 27.97 10.88
CA THR A 471 -3.08 28.07 12.33
C THR A 471 -4.51 28.53 12.63
N ILE A 472 -5.29 28.89 11.59
CA ILE A 472 -6.61 29.51 11.75
C ILE A 472 -7.76 28.51 11.83
N LYS A 473 -7.52 27.25 11.46
CA LYS A 473 -8.52 26.19 11.43
C LYS A 473 -7.86 24.85 11.68
N ASP A 474 -8.33 24.12 12.68
CA ASP A 474 -7.92 22.74 12.91
C ASP A 474 -8.73 21.81 11.98
N SER A 475 -8.12 21.39 10.88
CA SER A 475 -8.75 20.50 9.91
C SER A 475 -7.71 19.69 9.16
N LYS A 476 -7.97 18.39 9.03
CA LYS A 476 -7.07 17.43 8.42
C LYS A 476 -7.59 17.01 7.05
N LEU A 477 -6.72 17.06 6.04
CA LEU A 477 -6.94 16.34 4.79
C LEU A 477 -6.41 14.92 4.94
N THR A 478 -7.23 13.93 4.60
CA THR A 478 -6.86 12.50 4.65
C THR A 478 -6.82 11.96 3.23
N LEU A 479 -5.64 11.51 2.80
CA LEU A 479 -5.39 10.81 1.54
C LEU A 479 -4.81 9.43 1.85
N ILE A 480 -5.64 8.60 2.50
CA ILE A 480 -5.28 7.23 2.90
C ILE A 480 -5.92 6.25 1.93
N SER A 481 -5.11 5.37 1.34
CA SER A 481 -5.65 4.31 0.49
C SER A 481 -6.27 3.20 1.34
N PRO A 482 -7.47 2.70 0.98
CA PRO A 482 -8.06 1.53 1.65
C PRO A 482 -7.43 0.20 1.19
N TYR A 483 -6.55 0.24 0.18
CA TYR A 483 -5.80 -0.93 -0.29
C TYR A 483 -4.37 -0.82 0.20
N ARG A 484 -3.80 -1.93 0.63
CA ARG A 484 -2.46 -2.02 1.23
C ARG A 484 -1.36 -1.97 0.18
N ALA A 485 -0.18 -1.49 0.55
CA ALA A 485 1.00 -1.53 -0.31
C ALA A 485 2.25 -2.05 0.42
N ASP A 486 2.11 -2.48 1.67
CA ASP A 486 3.20 -2.99 2.49
C ASP A 486 3.69 -4.36 2.00
N CYS A 487 5.01 -4.53 1.96
CA CYS A 487 5.65 -5.75 1.50
C CYS A 487 5.69 -6.82 2.60
N TYR A 488 5.78 -6.43 3.86
CA TYR A 488 5.83 -7.35 4.99
C TYR A 488 4.50 -8.08 5.23
N GLY A 489 3.36 -7.41 5.07
CA GLY A 489 2.06 -8.11 5.13
C GLY A 489 1.87 -9.09 3.98
N PHE A 490 2.46 -8.78 2.82
CA PHE A 490 2.50 -9.72 1.71
C PHE A 490 3.30 -10.98 2.07
N VAL A 491 4.47 -10.83 2.72
CA VAL A 491 5.27 -11.95 3.21
C VAL A 491 4.50 -12.78 4.24
N GLU A 492 3.89 -12.12 5.22
CA GLU A 492 3.12 -12.78 6.28
C GLU A 492 2.02 -13.69 5.71
N LEU A 493 1.26 -13.18 4.74
CA LEU A 493 0.22 -13.95 4.05
C LEU A 493 0.81 -15.08 3.20
N ALA A 494 1.94 -14.85 2.55
CA ALA A 494 2.60 -15.87 1.74
C ALA A 494 3.12 -17.04 2.60
N GLU A 495 3.54 -16.80 3.84
CA GLU A 495 3.94 -17.84 4.80
C GLU A 495 2.75 -18.63 5.36
N LYS A 496 1.58 -18.00 5.39
CA LYS A 496 0.30 -18.62 5.79
C LYS A 496 -0.37 -19.40 4.65
N ARG A 497 0.31 -19.61 3.52
CA ARG A 497 -0.18 -20.42 2.39
C ARG A 497 -0.51 -21.84 2.83
N ASN A 498 -1.64 -22.36 2.36
CA ASN A 498 -2.12 -23.72 2.63
C ASN A 498 -2.35 -24.07 4.12
N GLN A 499 -2.36 -23.08 5.03
CA GLN A 499 -2.71 -23.28 6.42
C GLN A 499 -4.23 -23.18 6.60
N ASP A 500 -4.82 -24.17 7.28
CA ASP A 500 -6.24 -24.19 7.68
C ASP A 500 -6.48 -23.15 8.77
N SER A 501 -6.61 -21.87 8.41
CA SER A 501 -7.12 -20.86 9.33
C SER A 501 -8.54 -20.47 8.93
N THR A 502 -9.39 -20.26 9.93
CA THR A 502 -10.63 -19.51 9.76
C THR A 502 -10.32 -18.16 9.11
N THR A 503 -11.17 -17.72 8.17
CA THR A 503 -11.06 -16.41 7.52
C THR A 503 -11.00 -15.30 8.58
N THR A 504 -10.00 -14.44 8.49
CA THR A 504 -9.79 -13.27 9.34
C THR A 504 -10.06 -11.99 8.56
N ASP A 505 -10.19 -10.84 9.22
CA ASP A 505 -10.32 -9.53 8.56
C ASP A 505 -9.09 -9.18 7.69
N SER A 506 -7.94 -9.83 7.94
CA SER A 506 -6.73 -9.73 7.11
C SER A 506 -6.93 -10.38 5.72
N ASP A 507 -7.79 -11.39 5.61
CA ASP A 507 -8.05 -12.09 4.35
C ASP A 507 -8.93 -11.27 3.38
N GLN A 508 -9.61 -10.23 3.89
CA GLN A 508 -10.44 -9.34 3.08
C GLN A 508 -9.65 -8.16 2.47
N GLN A 509 -8.34 -8.11 2.68
CA GLN A 509 -7.48 -7.03 2.23
C GLN A 509 -7.12 -7.17 0.74
N ILE A 510 -6.85 -6.03 0.11
CA ILE A 510 -6.37 -5.93 -1.27
C ILE A 510 -5.01 -5.24 -1.23
N PHE A 511 -4.02 -5.85 -1.87
CA PHE A 511 -2.68 -5.29 -2.03
C PHE A 511 -2.54 -4.68 -3.41
N ILE A 512 -2.02 -3.47 -3.47
CA ILE A 512 -1.52 -2.84 -4.68
C ILE A 512 -0.06 -3.28 -4.84
N VAL A 513 0.28 -3.81 -6.01
CA VAL A 513 1.64 -4.25 -6.33
C VAL A 513 2.07 -3.59 -7.63
N CYS A 514 3.19 -2.88 -7.63
CA CYS A 514 3.82 -2.44 -8.87
C CYS A 514 4.62 -3.60 -9.47
N ALA A 515 4.25 -4.02 -10.67
CA ALA A 515 4.88 -5.13 -11.37
C ALA A 515 5.04 -4.85 -12.87
N ILE A 516 6.16 -5.29 -13.43
CA ILE A 516 6.48 -5.14 -14.85
C ILE A 516 5.95 -6.37 -15.59
N GLU A 517 5.21 -6.12 -16.67
CA GLU A 517 4.69 -7.20 -17.53
C GLU A 517 5.78 -7.74 -18.45
N HIS A 518 5.99 -9.05 -18.42
CA HIS A 518 6.82 -9.81 -19.36
C HIS A 518 5.94 -10.74 -20.21
N GLU A 519 6.55 -11.50 -21.13
CA GLU A 519 5.81 -12.34 -22.08
C GLU A 519 4.89 -13.36 -21.39
N SER A 520 5.33 -13.98 -20.29
CA SER A 520 4.60 -15.06 -19.60
C SER A 520 4.05 -14.67 -18.23
N GLU A 521 4.55 -13.60 -17.60
CA GLU A 521 4.27 -13.28 -16.19
C GLU A 521 4.51 -11.81 -15.86
N TYR A 522 4.14 -11.41 -14.66
CA TYR A 522 4.50 -10.14 -14.05
C TYR A 522 5.64 -10.33 -13.05
N GLU A 523 6.63 -9.45 -13.04
CA GLU A 523 7.71 -9.44 -12.04
C GLU A 523 7.61 -8.20 -11.15
N LEU A 524 7.95 -8.35 -9.87
CA LEU A 524 7.94 -7.23 -8.92
C LEU A 524 8.86 -6.10 -9.39
N ASP A 525 8.33 -4.87 -9.43
CA ASP A 525 9.10 -3.69 -9.80
C ASP A 525 9.93 -3.19 -8.60
N ARG A 526 11.24 -3.44 -8.67
CA ARG A 526 12.25 -2.97 -7.71
C ARG A 526 13.22 -1.96 -8.33
N SER A 527 12.77 -1.20 -9.34
CA SER A 527 13.62 -0.27 -10.09
C SER A 527 14.01 0.99 -9.32
N ILE A 528 13.30 1.32 -8.24
CA ILE A 528 13.59 2.49 -7.39
C ILE A 528 14.58 2.10 -6.29
N ASP A 529 15.65 2.88 -6.17
CA ASP A 529 16.62 2.73 -5.09
C ASP A 529 16.00 3.11 -3.74
N VAL A 530 16.21 2.26 -2.74
CA VAL A 530 15.76 2.47 -1.37
C VAL A 530 16.93 2.23 -0.43
N GLN A 531 17.26 3.24 0.36
CA GLN A 531 18.38 3.23 1.31
C GLN A 531 17.85 3.30 2.74
N GLY A 532 18.61 2.73 3.67
CA GLY A 532 18.23 2.65 5.08
C GLY A 532 17.48 1.39 5.45
N THR A 533 17.20 0.50 4.50
CA THR A 533 16.63 -0.84 4.75
C THR A 533 17.73 -1.86 5.02
N TYR A 534 17.39 -2.91 5.77
CA TYR A 534 18.28 -4.07 5.94
C TYR A 534 18.42 -4.89 4.66
N THR A 535 17.39 -4.87 3.81
CA THR A 535 17.35 -5.65 2.58
C THR A 535 17.07 -4.81 1.33
N TYR A 536 17.63 -5.25 0.21
CA TYR A 536 17.36 -4.69 -1.13
C TYR A 536 16.13 -5.33 -1.80
N SER A 537 15.57 -6.40 -1.24
CA SER A 537 14.49 -7.17 -1.88
C SER A 537 13.08 -6.67 -1.56
N ILE A 538 12.96 -5.59 -0.79
CA ILE A 538 11.70 -4.87 -0.64
C ILE A 538 11.17 -4.43 -2.02
N PHE A 539 9.87 -4.18 -2.11
CA PHE A 539 9.21 -3.75 -3.34
C PHE A 539 8.17 -2.66 -3.01
N ASN A 540 7.41 -2.20 -4.02
CA ASN A 540 6.41 -1.15 -3.88
C ASN A 540 6.96 0.23 -3.48
N ALA A 541 8.25 0.50 -3.67
CA ALA A 541 8.83 1.83 -3.50
C ALA A 541 8.08 2.91 -4.32
N LYS A 542 7.61 2.57 -5.53
CA LYS A 542 6.77 3.42 -6.37
C LYS A 542 5.39 3.74 -5.77
N LEU A 543 4.99 3.11 -4.68
CA LEU A 543 3.71 3.38 -4.00
C LEU A 543 3.91 4.19 -2.72
N ALA A 544 5.15 4.55 -2.37
CA ALA A 544 5.46 5.28 -1.14
C ALA A 544 4.70 6.63 -1.03
N PRO A 545 4.42 7.10 0.20
CA PRO A 545 3.72 8.37 0.44
C PRO A 545 4.32 9.56 -0.30
N VAL A 546 5.64 9.63 -0.49
CA VAL A 546 6.30 10.68 -1.27
C VAL A 546 5.75 10.79 -2.70
N TYR A 547 5.50 9.66 -3.35
CA TYR A 547 4.95 9.64 -4.69
C TYR A 547 3.42 9.86 -4.71
N MET A 548 2.72 9.58 -3.61
CA MET A 548 1.32 9.98 -3.44
C MET A 548 1.20 11.52 -3.29
N ILE A 549 2.16 12.15 -2.62
CA ILE A 549 2.26 13.63 -2.53
C ILE A 549 2.49 14.21 -3.91
N GLU A 550 3.40 13.63 -4.71
CA GLU A 550 3.64 14.07 -6.10
C GLU A 550 2.40 13.99 -6.96
N ALA A 551 1.67 12.87 -6.89
CA ALA A 551 0.43 12.68 -7.62
C ALA A 551 -0.67 13.69 -7.21
N ASN A 552 -0.60 14.21 -5.99
CA ASN A 552 -1.55 15.20 -5.47
C ASN A 552 -0.97 16.62 -5.38
N MET A 553 0.24 16.86 -5.90
CA MET A 553 1.04 18.04 -5.56
C MET A 553 0.33 19.34 -5.90
N ALA A 554 -0.27 19.46 -7.08
CA ALA A 554 -0.96 20.69 -7.47
C ALA A 554 -2.21 20.98 -6.61
N TYR A 555 -2.92 19.94 -6.16
CA TYR A 555 -4.02 20.08 -5.22
C TYR A 555 -3.51 20.54 -3.84
N LEU A 556 -2.49 19.87 -3.29
CA LEU A 556 -1.89 20.24 -2.00
C LEU A 556 -1.31 21.67 -2.02
N SER A 557 -0.69 22.05 -3.13
CA SER A 557 -0.13 23.39 -3.39
C SER A 557 -1.20 24.48 -3.40
N SER A 558 -2.49 24.12 -3.45
CA SER A 558 -3.59 25.10 -3.42
C SER A 558 -3.87 25.67 -2.04
N PHE A 559 -3.40 25.01 -0.98
CA PHE A 559 -3.62 25.45 0.40
C PHE A 559 -2.38 25.37 1.28
N ALA A 560 -1.26 24.87 0.76
CA ALA A 560 0.04 24.86 1.43
C ALA A 560 1.13 25.37 0.49
N GLY A 561 1.99 26.27 0.98
CA GLY A 561 3.24 26.61 0.29
C GLY A 561 4.39 25.64 0.60
N LYS A 562 4.28 24.93 1.72
CA LYS A 562 5.23 23.93 2.20
C LYS A 562 4.47 22.93 3.09
N LEU A 563 4.85 21.66 2.99
CA LEU A 563 4.46 20.62 3.94
C LEU A 563 5.64 20.36 4.88
N THR A 564 5.47 20.65 6.16
CA THR A 564 6.48 20.38 7.18
C THR A 564 6.21 19.01 7.79
N PHE A 565 7.19 18.10 7.74
CA PHE A 565 7.02 16.75 8.26
C PHE A 565 6.73 16.79 9.77
N ALA A 566 5.73 16.03 10.20
CA ALA A 566 5.33 15.94 11.60
C ALA A 566 5.62 14.55 12.19
N SER A 567 5.20 13.49 11.50
CA SER A 567 5.40 12.11 11.94
C SER A 567 5.19 11.10 10.80
N SER A 568 5.64 9.87 11.03
CA SER A 568 5.32 8.70 10.19
C SER A 568 4.94 7.53 11.10
N GLU A 569 4.02 6.70 10.63
CA GLU A 569 3.71 5.41 11.25
C GLU A 569 4.61 4.26 10.74
N GLY A 570 5.42 4.51 9.71
CA GLY A 570 6.43 3.59 9.18
C GLY A 570 7.85 4.06 9.45
N ASN A 571 8.82 3.41 8.80
CA ASN A 571 10.22 3.79 8.91
C ASN A 571 10.50 5.11 8.17
N SER A 572 10.65 6.18 8.94
CA SER A 572 10.89 7.53 8.42
C SER A 572 12.36 7.83 8.11
N ASP A 573 13.29 6.95 8.50
CA ASP A 573 14.73 7.09 8.23
C ASP A 573 15.12 6.62 6.82
N ILE A 574 14.17 6.03 6.10
CA ILE A 574 14.34 5.57 4.72
C ILE A 574 14.54 6.73 3.75
N VAL A 575 15.37 6.48 2.73
CA VAL A 575 15.57 7.35 1.57
C VAL A 575 15.11 6.62 0.31
N ILE A 576 14.18 7.20 -0.44
CA ILE A 576 13.60 6.62 -1.66
C ILE A 576 13.96 7.53 -2.83
N ASP A 577 14.70 7.01 -3.81
CA ASP A 577 15.16 7.79 -4.98
C ASP A 577 15.87 9.10 -4.58
N GLY A 578 16.70 9.01 -3.55
CA GLY A 578 17.42 10.16 -2.96
C GLY A 578 16.57 11.11 -2.11
N ARG A 579 15.27 10.85 -1.92
CA ARG A 579 14.36 11.65 -1.09
C ARG A 579 14.14 11.00 0.28
N LYS A 580 14.44 11.72 1.36
CA LYS A 580 14.18 11.25 2.72
C LYS A 580 12.68 11.22 2.99
N VAL A 581 12.18 10.16 3.63
CA VAL A 581 10.76 10.06 3.99
C VAL A 581 10.36 11.14 5.00
N ASN A 582 11.26 11.47 5.95
CA ASN A 582 11.05 12.51 6.97
C ASN A 582 11.38 13.95 6.53
N SER A 583 11.53 14.22 5.24
CA SER A 583 11.81 15.58 4.77
C SER A 583 10.55 16.44 4.68
N ASP A 584 10.72 17.72 4.98
CA ASP A 584 9.79 18.74 4.50
C ASP A 584 9.73 18.78 2.97
N ILE A 585 8.60 19.21 2.42
CA ILE A 585 8.37 19.25 0.98
C ILE A 585 7.89 20.66 0.61
N ASP A 586 8.67 21.34 -0.22
CA ASP A 586 8.24 22.60 -0.83
C ASP A 586 7.18 22.32 -1.89
N MET A 587 6.08 23.07 -1.84
CA MET A 587 4.95 22.87 -2.75
C MET A 587 5.21 23.55 -4.10
N GLY A 588 4.58 23.02 -5.14
CA GLY A 588 4.71 23.49 -6.51
C GLY A 588 3.65 24.51 -6.89
N SER A 589 3.17 24.40 -8.14
CA SER A 589 2.11 25.28 -8.64
C SER A 589 0.75 24.86 -8.10
N SER A 590 0.00 25.83 -7.55
CA SER A 590 -1.37 25.63 -7.07
C SER A 590 -2.32 25.32 -8.23
N MET A 591 -3.16 24.30 -8.07
CA MET A 591 -4.29 24.01 -8.97
C MET A 591 -5.44 24.99 -8.78
N PHE A 592 -5.72 25.36 -7.52
CA PHE A 592 -6.83 26.23 -7.15
C PHE A 592 -6.36 27.59 -6.66
N GLY A 593 -7.23 28.57 -6.85
CA GLY A 593 -7.16 29.85 -6.18
C GLY A 593 -7.69 29.81 -4.75
N ASN A 594 -7.79 30.98 -4.14
CA ASN A 594 -8.12 31.13 -2.72
C ASN A 594 -9.63 31.03 -2.46
N GLY A 595 -10.45 31.00 -3.50
CA GLY A 595 -11.89 31.11 -3.36
C GLY A 595 -12.73 30.42 -4.42
N ASN A 596 -14.01 30.76 -4.36
CA ASN A 596 -15.01 30.47 -5.36
C ASN A 596 -15.68 31.80 -5.71
N PHE A 597 -16.15 31.95 -6.94
CA PHE A 597 -16.88 33.15 -7.36
C PHE A 597 -18.15 32.79 -8.11
N SER A 598 -19.17 33.63 -7.97
CA SER A 598 -20.47 33.45 -8.59
C SER A 598 -20.92 34.72 -9.29
N PHE A 599 -21.73 34.57 -10.31
CA PHE A 599 -22.28 35.68 -11.09
C PHE A 599 -23.52 35.23 -11.87
N THR A 600 -24.27 36.20 -12.40
CA THR A 600 -25.43 35.96 -13.27
C THR A 600 -25.15 36.51 -14.67
N MET A 601 -25.56 35.78 -15.71
CA MET A 601 -25.44 36.19 -17.13
C MET A 601 -26.71 35.84 -17.91
N GLU A 602 -26.99 36.58 -18.98
CA GLU A 602 -28.18 36.40 -19.82
C GLU A 602 -28.12 35.17 -20.75
N ASN A 603 -26.92 34.67 -21.05
CA ASN A 603 -26.73 33.54 -21.96
C ASN A 603 -26.12 32.34 -21.24
N THR A 604 -26.54 31.13 -21.62
CA THR A 604 -25.91 29.91 -21.13
C THR A 604 -24.71 29.55 -21.98
N ILE A 605 -23.56 29.38 -21.33
CA ILE A 605 -22.38 28.72 -21.88
C ILE A 605 -22.57 27.22 -21.65
N ILE A 606 -23.03 26.52 -22.68
CA ILE A 606 -23.07 25.06 -22.69
C ILE A 606 -22.03 24.59 -23.69
N ASP A 607 -20.89 24.18 -23.16
CA ASP A 607 -19.81 23.53 -23.91
C ASP A 607 -19.96 22.00 -23.74
N SER A 608 -19.69 21.22 -24.79
CA SER A 608 -19.58 19.76 -24.67
C SER A 608 -18.57 19.30 -23.59
N ASN A 609 -17.62 20.15 -23.22
CA ASN A 609 -16.53 19.87 -22.29
C ASN A 609 -16.64 20.60 -20.94
N LEU A 610 -17.85 20.75 -20.38
CA LEU A 610 -18.05 21.40 -19.06
C LEU A 610 -17.13 20.83 -17.95
N ASN A 611 -16.71 19.57 -18.05
CA ASN A 611 -15.78 18.93 -17.13
C ASN A 611 -14.43 19.65 -17.01
N SER A 612 -13.89 20.20 -18.11
CA SER A 612 -12.57 20.83 -18.18
C SER A 612 -12.63 22.31 -18.64
N LEU A 613 -13.82 22.89 -18.74
CA LEU A 613 -14.01 24.27 -19.18
C LEU A 613 -13.49 25.27 -18.14
N CYS A 614 -12.60 26.17 -18.58
CA CYS A 614 -12.16 27.34 -17.84
C CYS A 614 -12.93 28.58 -18.32
N ILE A 615 -13.62 29.25 -17.39
CA ILE A 615 -14.27 30.54 -17.63
C ILE A 615 -13.38 31.65 -17.09
N GLU A 616 -13.00 32.59 -17.97
CA GLU A 616 -12.26 33.80 -17.62
C GLU A 616 -13.18 35.02 -17.62
N LEU A 617 -13.23 35.71 -16.49
CA LEU A 617 -14.06 36.90 -16.28
C LEU A 617 -13.19 38.07 -15.82
N SER A 618 -13.34 39.23 -16.45
CA SER A 618 -12.78 40.48 -15.94
C SER A 618 -13.87 41.28 -15.20
N ASN A 619 -13.70 41.46 -13.89
CA ASN A 619 -14.62 42.24 -13.08
C ASN A 619 -13.85 43.18 -12.13
N GLN A 620 -14.26 44.44 -12.04
CA GLN A 620 -13.64 45.46 -11.18
C GLN A 620 -12.10 45.57 -11.33
N GLY A 621 -11.60 45.44 -12.56
CA GLY A 621 -10.16 45.53 -12.84
C GLY A 621 -9.32 44.31 -12.44
N LYS A 622 -9.96 43.20 -12.05
CA LYS A 622 -9.32 41.90 -11.78
C LYS A 622 -9.82 40.84 -12.75
N THR A 623 -8.92 39.92 -13.09
CA THR A 623 -9.25 38.74 -13.90
C THR A 623 -9.39 37.54 -12.99
N TYR A 624 -10.52 36.84 -13.12
CA TYR A 624 -10.85 35.61 -12.42
C TYR A 624 -10.90 34.48 -13.43
N LYS A 625 -10.35 33.32 -13.07
CA LYS A 625 -10.43 32.08 -13.85
C LYS A 625 -11.08 31.02 -12.99
N GLY A 626 -12.06 30.31 -13.52
CA GLY A 626 -12.77 29.31 -12.74
C GLY A 626 -13.28 28.14 -13.56
N SER A 627 -13.32 26.97 -12.91
CA SER A 627 -13.98 25.77 -13.42
C SER A 627 -15.37 25.65 -12.82
N ILE A 628 -16.29 25.02 -13.53
CA ILE A 628 -17.70 24.87 -13.12
C ILE A 628 -17.78 24.14 -11.76
N LYS A 629 -18.38 24.82 -10.78
CA LYS A 629 -18.83 24.23 -9.51
C LYS A 629 -20.32 23.95 -9.57
N SER A 630 -21.09 24.97 -9.94
CA SER A 630 -22.50 24.85 -10.24
C SER A 630 -22.94 25.83 -11.32
N LEU A 631 -23.97 25.46 -12.06
CA LEU A 631 -24.62 26.25 -13.10
C LEU A 631 -26.12 25.93 -13.05
N GLU A 632 -26.98 26.93 -12.89
CA GLU A 632 -28.44 26.75 -12.82
C GLU A 632 -29.17 27.74 -13.72
N PHE A 633 -30.18 27.25 -14.46
CA PHE A 633 -31.14 28.08 -15.18
C PHE A 633 -32.55 27.46 -15.22
N SER A 634 -33.58 28.30 -15.36
CA SER A 634 -34.98 27.89 -15.54
C SER A 634 -35.37 27.96 -17.02
N LEU A 635 -36.25 27.05 -17.48
CA LEU A 635 -36.70 27.05 -18.88
C LEU A 635 -37.60 28.24 -19.23
N SER A 636 -38.32 28.83 -18.27
CA SER A 636 -39.13 30.02 -18.54
C SER A 636 -38.35 31.33 -18.50
N ASN A 637 -37.13 31.32 -17.99
CA ASN A 637 -36.30 32.51 -17.84
C ASN A 637 -34.82 32.16 -18.03
N VAL A 638 -34.46 31.85 -19.27
CA VAL A 638 -33.06 31.57 -19.66
C VAL A 638 -32.21 32.85 -19.59
N GLU A 639 -32.82 34.03 -19.48
CA GLU A 639 -32.15 35.34 -19.39
C GLU A 639 -31.45 35.60 -18.03
N ALA A 640 -31.50 34.66 -17.07
CA ALA A 640 -30.79 34.77 -15.79
C ALA A 640 -30.14 33.44 -15.38
N VAL A 641 -28.98 33.16 -15.97
CA VAL A 641 -28.17 31.96 -15.71
C VAL A 641 -27.21 32.22 -14.55
N LYS A 642 -27.31 31.43 -13.49
CA LYS A 642 -26.46 31.56 -12.30
C LYS A 642 -25.28 30.63 -12.38
N TYR A 643 -24.07 31.18 -12.31
CA TYR A 643 -22.81 30.46 -12.27
C TYR A 643 -22.20 30.52 -10.86
N GLU A 644 -21.64 29.41 -10.42
CA GLU A 644 -20.70 29.33 -9.31
C GLU A 644 -19.47 28.55 -9.79
N LEU A 645 -18.29 29.13 -9.64
CA LEU A 645 -17.03 28.58 -10.14
C LEU A 645 -16.04 28.38 -9.01
N ILE A 646 -15.29 27.28 -9.08
CA ILE A 646 -14.06 27.06 -8.29
C ILE A 646 -12.96 27.88 -8.96
N GLU A 647 -12.31 28.78 -8.22
CA GLU A 647 -11.17 29.53 -8.75
C GLU A 647 -10.01 28.58 -9.06
N ILE A 648 -9.45 28.67 -10.26
CA ILE A 648 -8.32 27.85 -10.74
C ILE A 648 -7.14 28.74 -11.13
N LYS A 649 -5.92 28.20 -11.17
CA LYS A 649 -4.69 28.94 -11.46
C LYS A 649 -3.96 28.45 -12.70
#